data_AF-A0A0S4JT99-F1
#
_entry.id   AF-A0A0S4JT99-F1
#
_cell.length_a   1.000
_cell.length_b   1.000
_cell.length_c   1.000
_cell.angle_alpha   90.00
_cell.angle_beta   90.00
_cell.angle_gamma   90.00
#
_symmetry.space_group_name_H-M   'P 1'
#
loop_
_entity.id
_entity.type
_entity.pdbx_description
1 polymer ?
#
loop_
_entity_poly.entity_id
_entity_poly.type
_entity_poly.pdbx_seq_one_letter_code
_entity_poly.pdbx_strand_id
1 'polypeptide(L)'
;MAQLRRCHLDPCEAIQPLKKQQQRFSYSRNQMLTTGSVTAAYFLLLLLAMHEFLFFTPVAAATVCYTAYSTSSTCDGSTSTSPFCRWCSTTGTCLQNTTTCLSSCGSTSDSAVCGGSSQCSWCSALDLCLPKTGSGSTCYASCNAASTAGSSFCNAASPTCSWCSTLGICNSAAQTCYANCTAAAVQGSTYCGYSQSACKWCSAIGICQAQSLTCYASCTASTTQGSGFCALTTSCSYCSTVGLCQAKTGSTCYSTCQATDSTSCAASTLCAYCSVMGICRAQGSSCYTSCQAATTEGTTLCSSTSNCKWCSAISVCQASSLACFTSCSATTATQDSTFCNFAQTCTYCTAIQLCQSNSSTCYATCQAASVDSTACDTSLSCKYCSILGVCRASAATCYTSCTAATTEGTTLCSGTSNCQWCSAISVCQPTTISCYPTCLAAAVNSTVCDASTTCQWCSGIGSCQAQTLSCYSWCPAATSQGSSFCTATRDCTWCAGINICQRINASLPCYGSCVMATANSTSCSQSTDCAWCSAIGVCRLKAETCYATCPASTVEGTTLCSNTTKCMWCPTSTSIGVCQSSSSTCWTSCVAASNDAAGSSVCNASASCKWCSLQYCTVNNSTCHSDCDTIAADNPAICQVTPIQPACNWCQAVFSCYSKSSGIVCPSSTLRM
;
A
#
# COMPACT_ATOMS: atom_id res chain seq x y z
N MET A 1 -22.28 -47.61 57.90
CA MET A 1 -21.11 -46.73 58.09
C MET A 1 -20.82 -46.10 56.72
N ALA A 2 -21.24 -44.89 56.37
CA ALA A 2 -21.59 -43.66 57.10
C ALA A 2 -20.40 -42.75 57.47
N GLN A 3 -20.00 -41.91 56.51
CA GLN A 3 -19.51 -40.52 56.68
C GLN A 3 -19.65 -39.84 55.30
N LEU A 4 -20.71 -39.06 55.04
CA LEU A 4 -20.93 -37.65 55.40
C LEU A 4 -20.01 -36.66 54.66
N ARG A 5 -20.55 -36.11 53.56
CA ARG A 5 -20.09 -34.84 52.96
C ARG A 5 -20.45 -33.69 53.92
N ARG A 6 -19.67 -32.60 53.88
CA ARG A 6 -20.16 -31.26 54.23
C ARG A 6 -20.27 -30.43 52.96
N CYS A 7 -21.45 -29.87 52.70
CA CYS A 7 -21.58 -28.73 51.81
C CYS A 7 -21.29 -27.46 52.60
N HIS A 8 -20.84 -26.40 51.93
CA HIS A 8 -20.87 -25.05 52.45
C HIS A 8 -21.78 -24.22 51.53
N LEU A 9 -22.69 -23.48 52.12
CA LEU A 9 -23.55 -22.50 51.47
C LEU A 9 -23.13 -21.14 51.97
N ASP A 10 -23.08 -20.14 51.09
CA ASP A 10 -23.79 -18.88 51.34
C ASP A 10 -24.00 -18.10 50.01
N PRO A 11 -24.98 -17.17 49.96
CA PRO A 11 -25.40 -16.52 48.73
C PRO A 11 -24.83 -15.10 48.54
N CYS A 12 -24.98 -14.56 47.33
CA CYS A 12 -24.97 -13.11 47.07
C CYS A 12 -26.07 -12.76 46.06
N GLU A 13 -26.56 -11.52 46.14
CA GLU A 13 -27.85 -11.11 45.58
C GLU A 13 -27.76 -10.57 44.14
N ALA A 14 -28.94 -10.38 43.53
CA ALA A 14 -29.08 -9.87 42.17
C ALA A 14 -29.05 -8.33 42.11
N ILE A 15 -28.36 -7.79 41.11
CA ILE A 15 -28.48 -6.38 40.70
C ILE A 15 -28.72 -6.31 39.19
N GLN A 16 -29.88 -5.78 38.77
CA GLN A 16 -30.01 -5.11 37.47
C GLN A 16 -29.68 -3.62 37.65
N PRO A 17 -29.28 -2.92 36.56
CA PRO A 17 -30.29 -2.06 35.95
C PRO A 17 -30.24 -1.95 34.41
N LEU A 18 -31.44 -1.94 33.83
CA LEU A 18 -31.91 -1.04 32.75
C LEU A 18 -31.00 -0.72 31.55
N LYS A 19 -31.48 -1.12 30.37
CA LYS A 19 -31.14 -0.51 29.07
C LYS A 19 -31.35 1.01 29.09
N LYS A 20 -30.44 1.77 28.47
CA LYS A 20 -30.75 3.06 27.82
C LYS A 20 -30.14 3.10 26.43
N GLN A 21 -30.96 3.41 25.43
CA GLN A 21 -30.49 3.67 24.07
C GLN A 21 -29.83 5.06 24.00
N GLN A 22 -28.70 5.16 23.30
CA GLN A 22 -28.33 6.39 22.60
C GLN A 22 -27.99 6.04 21.15
N GLN A 23 -28.93 6.31 20.25
CA GLN A 23 -28.59 6.44 18.84
C GLN A 23 -27.83 7.76 18.66
N ARG A 24 -26.55 7.68 18.26
CA ARG A 24 -25.86 8.83 17.66
C ARG A 24 -25.86 8.62 16.15
N PHE A 25 -26.56 9.49 15.42
CA PHE A 25 -26.38 9.62 13.98
C PHE A 25 -24.97 10.20 13.72
N SER A 26 -24.09 9.39 13.11
CA SER A 26 -22.83 9.89 12.56
C SER A 26 -23.02 10.21 11.08
N TYR A 27 -22.81 11.46 10.73
CA TYR A 27 -23.07 12.04 9.41
C TYR A 27 -21.90 11.75 8.46
N SER A 28 -21.99 10.69 7.65
CA SER A 28 -20.93 10.37 6.67
C SER A 28 -20.98 11.32 5.48
N ARG A 29 -20.05 12.29 5.44
CA ARG A 29 -19.86 13.20 4.31
C ARG A 29 -18.92 12.55 3.28
N ASN A 30 -19.47 12.06 2.18
CA ASN A 30 -18.67 11.66 1.01
C ASN A 30 -17.92 12.87 0.44
N GLN A 31 -16.58 12.79 0.39
CA GLN A 31 -15.75 13.55 -0.53
C GLN A 31 -14.69 12.64 -1.14
N MET A 32 -14.94 12.19 -2.37
CA MET A 32 -13.87 11.71 -3.23
C MET A 32 -13.12 12.93 -3.78
N LEU A 33 -11.81 12.98 -3.56
CA LEU A 33 -10.90 13.92 -4.20
C LEU A 33 -9.87 13.11 -4.96
N THR A 34 -9.96 13.14 -6.29
CA THR A 34 -9.01 12.48 -7.20
C THR A 34 -8.57 13.47 -8.26
N THR A 35 -7.24 13.60 -8.42
CA THR A 35 -6.50 13.93 -9.65
C THR A 35 -7.05 15.01 -10.59
N GLY A 36 -6.30 16.07 -10.91
CA GLY A 36 -4.91 16.39 -10.61
C GLY A 36 -4.40 17.45 -11.60
N SER A 37 -3.27 18.11 -11.31
CA SER A 37 -2.83 19.23 -12.15
C SER A 37 -1.31 19.42 -12.19
N VAL A 38 -0.85 19.91 -13.36
CA VAL A 38 0.46 20.47 -13.70
C VAL A 38 1.73 19.67 -13.32
N THR A 39 2.41 19.16 -14.36
CA THR A 39 3.87 18.97 -14.34
C THR A 39 4.49 19.70 -15.54
N ALA A 40 5.38 20.65 -15.29
CA ALA A 40 6.14 21.36 -16.32
C ALA A 40 7.55 21.67 -15.79
N ALA A 41 8.58 20.98 -16.31
CA ALA A 41 9.97 21.18 -15.92
C ALA A 41 10.98 20.72 -17.01
N TYR A 42 11.44 21.68 -17.81
CA TYR A 42 12.82 21.93 -18.26
C TYR A 42 13.84 20.76 -18.51
N PHE A 43 14.26 20.67 -19.79
CA PHE A 43 15.65 20.85 -20.28
C PHE A 43 16.82 19.89 -19.91
N LEU A 44 17.37 19.20 -20.93
CA LEU A 44 18.78 19.15 -21.43
C LEU A 44 18.82 18.06 -22.55
N LEU A 45 19.76 17.93 -23.50
CA LEU A 45 21.17 18.36 -23.65
C LEU A 45 21.59 18.33 -25.16
N LEU A 46 22.86 18.64 -25.48
CA LEU A 46 23.60 18.48 -26.78
C LEU A 46 23.30 19.56 -27.85
N LEU A 47 24.24 20.03 -28.70
CA LEU A 47 25.60 19.55 -29.07
C LEU A 47 26.60 20.71 -29.38
N LEU A 48 27.82 20.36 -29.85
CA LEU A 48 29.06 21.17 -29.94
C LEU A 48 29.14 22.22 -31.07
N ALA A 49 29.89 23.32 -30.84
CA ALA A 49 30.55 24.14 -31.86
C ALA A 49 31.93 24.67 -31.38
N MET A 50 32.72 25.29 -32.26
CA MET A 50 34.20 25.30 -32.16
C MET A 50 34.93 26.50 -32.81
N HIS A 51 36.18 26.70 -32.34
CA HIS A 51 37.34 27.31 -33.02
C HIS A 51 37.46 28.85 -33.23
N GLU A 52 38.72 29.29 -33.32
CA GLU A 52 39.21 30.69 -33.34
C GLU A 52 39.89 31.10 -34.65
N PHE A 53 40.32 32.37 -34.73
CA PHE A 53 41.04 33.00 -35.85
C PHE A 53 42.52 32.56 -35.99
N LEU A 54 43.07 32.79 -37.19
CA LEU A 54 44.51 32.71 -37.51
C LEU A 54 45.12 34.10 -37.72
N PHE A 55 46.44 34.23 -37.49
CA PHE A 55 47.27 35.37 -37.90
C PHE A 55 48.61 34.88 -38.50
N PHE A 56 49.21 35.70 -39.38
CA PHE A 56 50.51 35.47 -40.03
C PHE A 56 51.54 36.57 -39.67
N THR A 57 52.81 36.34 -40.01
CA THR A 57 54.02 37.11 -39.66
C THR A 57 54.87 37.40 -40.94
N PRO A 58 56.15 37.86 -40.89
CA PRO A 58 56.76 39.07 -40.28
C PRO A 58 57.61 39.91 -41.30
N VAL A 59 58.32 41.00 -40.88
CA VAL A 59 59.58 41.50 -41.52
C VAL A 59 60.43 42.40 -40.58
N ALA A 60 61.53 43.02 -41.04
CA ALA A 60 62.82 43.06 -40.31
C ALA A 60 63.83 44.20 -40.67
N ALA A 61 64.90 44.35 -39.84
CA ALA A 61 66.17 45.11 -40.06
C ALA A 61 66.04 46.68 -40.13
N ALA A 62 67.06 47.57 -40.21
CA ALA A 62 68.56 47.57 -40.10
C ALA A 62 69.09 49.06 -39.98
N THR A 63 70.37 49.46 -39.81
CA THR A 63 71.58 48.99 -39.06
C THR A 63 72.77 49.99 -39.22
N VAL A 64 73.43 50.44 -38.12
CA VAL A 64 74.80 51.05 -38.02
C VAL A 64 75.02 52.53 -38.52
N CYS A 65 76.25 53.08 -38.37
CA CYS A 65 76.57 54.47 -37.95
C CYS A 65 77.78 55.14 -38.71
N TYR A 66 78.10 56.39 -38.30
CA TYR A 66 79.41 57.10 -38.28
C TYR A 66 79.70 58.32 -39.21
N THR A 67 80.54 59.17 -38.63
CA THR A 67 81.05 60.54 -38.90
C THR A 67 81.84 60.82 -40.19
N ALA A 68 81.87 62.11 -40.59
CA ALA A 68 83.05 62.74 -41.20
C ALA A 68 83.10 64.27 -40.95
N TYR A 69 84.30 64.87 -41.04
CA TYR A 69 84.59 66.31 -40.97
C TYR A 69 85.15 66.75 -42.34
N SER A 70 84.85 67.96 -42.84
CA SER A 70 85.59 68.54 -43.98
C SER A 70 85.51 70.07 -44.02
N THR A 71 86.52 70.69 -44.65
CA THR A 71 86.72 72.14 -44.77
C THR A 71 86.41 72.64 -46.17
N SER A 72 85.89 73.87 -46.31
CA SER A 72 85.90 74.60 -47.58
C SER A 72 85.96 76.12 -47.36
N SER A 73 86.41 76.85 -48.37
CA SER A 73 86.80 78.27 -48.32
C SER A 73 86.11 79.11 -49.38
N THR A 74 85.38 80.15 -48.98
CA THR A 74 85.07 81.34 -49.82
C THR A 74 84.61 82.51 -48.93
N CYS A 75 85.45 83.53 -48.78
CA CYS A 75 85.09 84.85 -48.23
C CYS A 75 86.04 85.92 -48.80
N ASP A 76 86.11 85.99 -50.14
CA ASP A 76 86.89 87.02 -50.85
C ASP A 76 86.19 87.37 -52.17
N GLY A 77 86.04 88.67 -52.47
CA GLY A 77 85.33 89.15 -53.67
C GLY A 77 84.68 90.54 -53.55
N SER A 78 85.19 91.50 -54.33
CA SER A 78 84.59 92.81 -54.67
C SER A 78 84.11 93.74 -53.53
N THR A 79 85.05 94.51 -53.01
CA THR A 79 84.97 96.00 -52.94
C THR A 79 83.67 96.67 -52.43
N SER A 80 83.55 96.82 -51.12
CA SER A 80 82.90 98.01 -50.50
C SER A 80 83.48 98.25 -49.10
N THR A 81 83.61 99.51 -48.67
CA THR A 81 84.40 99.89 -47.48
C THR A 81 83.60 99.85 -46.17
N SER A 82 83.66 98.73 -45.43
CA SER A 82 83.32 98.65 -43.99
C SER A 82 83.95 97.42 -43.30
N PRO A 83 84.15 97.43 -41.97
CA PRO A 83 85.01 96.47 -41.29
C PRO A 83 84.30 95.22 -40.72
N PHE A 84 84.95 94.07 -40.90
CA PHE A 84 84.81 92.77 -40.19
C PHE A 84 83.43 92.08 -40.11
N CYS A 85 83.39 90.83 -40.58
CA CYS A 85 82.34 89.83 -40.28
C CYS A 85 82.99 88.56 -39.70
N ARG A 86 82.20 87.73 -38.98
CA ARG A 86 82.59 86.37 -38.58
C ARG A 86 81.58 85.34 -39.10
N TRP A 87 82.11 84.18 -39.47
CA TRP A 87 81.37 83.00 -39.92
C TRP A 87 80.96 82.12 -38.72
N CYS A 88 79.68 81.80 -38.55
CA CYS A 88 79.25 80.78 -37.57
C CYS A 88 79.19 79.42 -38.29
N SER A 89 80.14 78.53 -37.96
CA SER A 89 80.28 77.21 -38.59
C SER A 89 79.08 76.29 -38.38
N THR A 90 78.25 76.52 -37.35
CA THR A 90 77.04 75.76 -37.05
C THR A 90 75.87 76.12 -37.97
N THR A 91 75.85 77.32 -38.58
CA THR A 91 74.74 77.82 -39.40
C THR A 91 75.10 78.03 -40.88
N GLY A 92 76.38 78.07 -41.21
CA GLY A 92 76.84 78.30 -42.59
C GLY A 92 76.60 79.73 -43.09
N THR A 93 76.60 80.71 -42.18
CA THR A 93 76.29 82.12 -42.48
C THR A 93 77.22 83.09 -41.73
N CYS A 94 77.44 84.26 -42.33
CA CYS A 94 78.02 85.42 -41.65
C CYS A 94 76.92 86.20 -40.91
N LEU A 95 77.20 86.59 -39.67
CA LEU A 95 76.25 87.34 -38.82
C LEU A 95 76.91 88.61 -38.26
N GLN A 96 76.09 89.63 -38.00
CA GLN A 96 76.53 90.86 -37.32
C GLN A 96 76.55 90.70 -35.79
N ASN A 97 77.23 91.62 -35.12
CA ASN A 97 78.00 91.36 -33.90
C ASN A 97 77.21 91.35 -32.57
N THR A 98 76.04 90.70 -32.50
CA THR A 98 75.22 90.64 -31.25
C THR A 98 74.56 89.29 -30.93
N THR A 99 74.76 88.23 -31.72
CA THR A 99 74.10 86.93 -31.49
C THR A 99 75.11 85.81 -31.23
N THR A 100 75.03 85.16 -30.07
CA THR A 100 75.81 83.95 -29.73
C THR A 100 75.11 82.69 -30.24
N CYS A 101 75.79 81.92 -31.10
CA CYS A 101 75.30 80.61 -31.53
C CYS A 101 75.26 79.63 -30.33
N LEU A 102 74.08 79.12 -29.95
CA LEU A 102 73.97 78.07 -28.92
C LEU A 102 74.53 76.73 -29.42
N SER A 103 75.11 75.95 -28.51
CA SER A 103 75.71 74.64 -28.80
C SER A 103 74.75 73.46 -28.65
N SER A 104 73.65 73.59 -27.89
CA SER A 104 72.58 72.58 -27.78
C SER A 104 71.26 73.16 -27.29
N CYS A 105 70.15 72.51 -27.66
CA CYS A 105 68.84 72.76 -27.05
C CYS A 105 68.80 72.09 -25.67
N GLY A 106 68.69 72.89 -24.60
CA GLY A 106 68.55 72.42 -23.22
C GLY A 106 69.33 73.26 -22.20
N SER A 107 70.36 74.01 -22.63
CA SER A 107 71.20 74.81 -21.74
C SER A 107 70.64 76.21 -21.41
N THR A 108 69.33 76.44 -21.58
CA THR A 108 68.69 77.73 -21.33
C THR A 108 67.24 77.57 -20.88
N SER A 109 66.89 78.32 -19.83
CA SER A 109 65.53 78.54 -19.35
C SER A 109 64.92 79.86 -19.89
N ASP A 110 65.57 80.50 -20.86
CA ASP A 110 65.06 81.70 -21.53
C ASP A 110 64.27 81.29 -22.78
N SER A 111 62.97 81.55 -22.75
CA SER A 111 62.04 81.23 -23.83
C SER A 111 62.24 82.08 -25.08
N ALA A 112 62.75 83.31 -24.97
CA ALA A 112 63.07 84.17 -26.11
C ALA A 112 64.35 83.69 -26.83
N VAL A 113 65.37 83.30 -26.07
CA VAL A 113 66.58 82.65 -26.61
C VAL A 113 66.22 81.34 -27.30
N CYS A 114 65.30 80.54 -26.71
CA CYS A 114 64.83 79.31 -27.33
C CYS A 114 64.02 79.55 -28.62
N GLY A 115 63.13 80.55 -28.63
CA GLY A 115 62.28 80.89 -29.75
C GLY A 115 63.04 81.37 -31.00
N GLY A 116 64.22 81.97 -30.81
CA GLY A 116 65.12 82.34 -31.91
C GLY A 116 65.83 81.18 -32.60
N SER A 117 65.77 79.95 -32.05
CA SER A 117 66.48 78.80 -32.61
C SER A 117 65.68 78.07 -33.68
N SER A 118 66.31 77.83 -34.84
CA SER A 118 65.77 76.94 -35.88
C SER A 118 65.71 75.48 -35.42
N GLN A 119 66.57 75.07 -34.49
CA GLN A 119 66.70 73.69 -34.01
C GLN A 119 65.95 73.40 -32.69
N CYS A 120 65.48 74.41 -31.96
CA CYS A 120 64.82 74.24 -30.67
C CYS A 120 63.38 74.77 -30.65
N SER A 121 62.55 74.25 -29.74
CA SER A 121 61.22 74.75 -29.38
C SER A 121 61.10 74.88 -27.86
N TRP A 122 60.45 75.95 -27.39
CA TRP A 122 60.11 76.09 -25.98
C TRP A 122 58.95 75.16 -25.59
N CYS A 123 59.14 74.36 -24.54
CA CYS A 123 58.12 73.47 -24.01
C CYS A 123 57.61 74.03 -22.67
N SER A 124 56.57 74.87 -22.75
CA SER A 124 56.01 75.60 -21.60
C SER A 124 55.41 74.71 -20.49
N ALA A 125 55.11 73.44 -20.77
CA ALA A 125 54.68 72.49 -19.74
C ALA A 125 55.83 71.92 -18.89
N LEU A 126 57.08 72.09 -19.33
CA LEU A 126 58.30 71.62 -18.66
C LEU A 126 59.31 72.75 -18.38
N ASP A 127 58.97 73.98 -18.75
CA ASP A 127 59.80 75.20 -18.64
C ASP A 127 61.22 75.06 -19.24
N LEU A 128 61.31 74.31 -20.36
CA LEU A 128 62.57 73.85 -20.96
C LEU A 128 62.63 74.05 -22.48
N CYS A 129 63.83 74.32 -22.98
CA CYS A 129 64.13 74.47 -24.41
C CYS A 129 64.53 73.13 -25.04
N LEU A 130 63.61 72.45 -25.74
CA LEU A 130 63.82 71.11 -26.29
C LEU A 130 64.15 71.11 -27.79
N PRO A 131 64.84 70.08 -28.32
CA PRO A 131 65.05 69.94 -29.77
C PRO A 131 63.75 69.82 -30.57
N LYS A 132 63.71 70.42 -31.76
CA LYS A 132 62.65 70.21 -32.76
C LYS A 132 62.84 68.84 -33.43
N THR A 133 62.08 67.85 -32.99
CA THR A 133 61.85 66.62 -33.76
C THR A 133 61.04 66.94 -35.03
N GLY A 134 61.33 66.24 -36.13
CA GLY A 134 60.88 66.62 -37.50
C GLY A 134 59.37 66.54 -37.79
N SER A 135 58.54 66.18 -36.80
CA SER A 135 57.08 66.09 -36.89
C SER A 135 56.34 67.32 -36.33
N GLY A 136 57.08 68.34 -35.90
CA GLY A 136 56.54 69.43 -35.07
C GLY A 136 56.67 69.10 -33.58
N SER A 137 56.94 70.12 -32.76
CA SER A 137 57.31 69.96 -31.35
C SER A 137 56.09 69.76 -30.45
N THR A 138 55.62 68.52 -30.32
CA THR A 138 54.68 68.10 -29.27
C THR A 138 55.36 68.16 -27.90
N CYS A 139 55.16 69.27 -27.19
CA CYS A 139 55.53 69.40 -25.79
C CYS A 139 54.61 68.50 -24.93
N TYR A 140 55.19 67.49 -24.28
CA TYR A 140 54.44 66.57 -23.43
C TYR A 140 54.14 67.22 -22.07
N ALA A 141 52.90 67.09 -21.59
CA ALA A 141 52.46 67.67 -20.32
C ALA A 141 53.03 66.98 -19.06
N SER A 142 53.76 65.87 -19.22
CA SER A 142 54.50 65.19 -18.15
C SER A 142 55.54 64.23 -18.74
N CYS A 143 56.55 63.87 -17.95
CA CYS A 143 57.51 62.81 -18.30
C CYS A 143 56.80 61.52 -18.73
N ASN A 144 55.77 61.11 -17.96
CA ASN A 144 55.05 59.85 -18.18
C ASN A 144 54.39 59.78 -19.56
N ALA A 145 53.91 60.89 -20.11
CA ALA A 145 53.39 60.94 -21.49
C ALA A 145 54.51 60.84 -22.55
N ALA A 146 55.69 61.41 -22.26
CA ALA A 146 56.87 61.32 -23.13
C ALA A 146 57.47 59.90 -23.24
N SER A 147 57.02 58.93 -22.42
CA SER A 147 57.37 57.50 -22.55
C SER A 147 57.18 56.98 -23.98
N THR A 148 56.17 57.50 -24.68
CA THR A 148 55.83 57.13 -26.07
C THR A 148 56.90 57.53 -27.10
N ALA A 149 57.75 58.51 -26.79
CA ALA A 149 58.87 58.94 -27.64
C ALA A 149 60.20 58.22 -27.33
N GLY A 150 60.21 57.33 -26.32
CA GLY A 150 61.38 56.51 -25.97
C GLY A 150 62.47 57.22 -25.15
N SER A 151 63.57 56.51 -24.94
CA SER A 151 64.66 56.91 -24.03
C SER A 151 65.39 58.18 -24.46
N SER A 152 65.53 58.43 -25.77
CA SER A 152 66.20 59.61 -26.31
C SER A 152 65.48 60.90 -25.94
N PHE A 153 64.15 60.93 -26.03
CA PHE A 153 63.36 62.08 -25.59
C PHE A 153 63.44 62.24 -24.06
N CYS A 154 63.31 61.14 -23.31
CA CYS A 154 63.34 61.21 -21.85
C CYS A 154 64.66 61.77 -21.31
N ASN A 155 65.78 61.35 -21.89
CA ASN A 155 67.11 61.84 -21.53
C ASN A 155 67.31 63.31 -21.95
N ALA A 156 66.64 63.79 -23.00
CA ALA A 156 66.63 65.20 -23.38
C ALA A 156 65.76 66.08 -22.45
N ALA A 157 64.85 65.47 -21.68
CA ALA A 157 64.09 66.11 -20.59
C ALA A 157 64.76 65.91 -19.20
N SER A 158 66.03 65.51 -19.16
CA SER A 158 66.86 65.57 -17.95
C SER A 158 67.12 67.04 -17.58
N PRO A 159 67.09 67.45 -16.29
CA PRO A 159 67.07 66.62 -15.09
C PRO A 159 65.67 66.32 -14.52
N THR A 160 64.58 66.85 -15.10
CA THR A 160 63.24 66.69 -14.53
C THR A 160 62.65 65.30 -14.79
N CYS A 161 63.08 64.63 -15.87
CA CYS A 161 62.69 63.26 -16.22
C CYS A 161 63.86 62.26 -16.14
N SER A 162 63.54 60.98 -15.94
CA SER A 162 64.47 59.85 -15.91
C SER A 162 63.89 58.62 -16.60
N TRP A 163 64.70 57.93 -17.41
CA TRP A 163 64.28 56.76 -18.18
C TRP A 163 64.42 55.45 -17.39
N CYS A 164 63.29 54.86 -17.01
CA CYS A 164 63.23 53.57 -16.35
C CYS A 164 63.37 52.45 -17.39
N SER A 165 64.61 52.12 -17.77
CA SER A 165 64.93 51.15 -18.83
C SER A 165 64.22 49.80 -18.69
N THR A 166 64.13 49.24 -17.47
CA THR A 166 63.46 47.96 -17.17
C THR A 166 61.94 47.97 -17.39
N LEU A 167 61.34 49.15 -17.55
CA LEU A 167 59.89 49.35 -17.72
C LEU A 167 59.55 50.04 -19.05
N GLY A 168 60.53 50.55 -19.80
CA GLY A 168 60.28 51.30 -21.03
C GLY A 168 59.47 52.59 -20.82
N ILE A 169 59.58 53.24 -19.66
CA ILE A 169 58.86 54.48 -19.33
C ILE A 169 59.80 55.62 -18.95
N CYS A 170 59.33 56.83 -19.23
CA CYS A 170 59.92 58.07 -18.78
C CYS A 170 59.16 58.57 -17.55
N ASN A 171 59.78 58.53 -16.38
CA ASN A 171 59.18 59.04 -15.14
C ASN A 171 59.74 60.42 -14.80
N SER A 172 59.10 61.16 -13.90
CA SER A 172 59.80 62.28 -13.25
C SER A 172 60.92 61.77 -12.36
N ALA A 173 62.00 62.54 -12.20
CA ALA A 173 63.17 62.14 -11.40
C ALA A 173 62.85 61.89 -9.90
N ALA A 174 61.68 62.32 -9.42
CA ALA A 174 61.16 62.07 -8.08
C ALA A 174 60.35 60.75 -7.94
N GLN A 175 60.03 60.06 -9.04
CA GLN A 175 59.32 58.78 -9.02
C GLN A 175 60.27 57.59 -9.13
N THR A 176 60.07 56.58 -8.29
CA THR A 176 60.85 55.34 -8.30
C THR A 176 60.68 54.59 -9.63
N CYS A 177 61.80 54.22 -10.28
CA CYS A 177 61.82 53.20 -11.31
C CYS A 177 61.73 51.81 -10.67
N TYR A 178 60.61 51.10 -10.84
CA TYR A 178 60.48 49.73 -10.33
C TYR A 178 61.31 48.73 -11.14
N ALA A 179 61.84 47.72 -10.47
CA ALA A 179 62.72 46.71 -11.07
C ALA A 179 62.01 45.70 -11.99
N ASN A 180 60.67 45.71 -12.06
CA ASN A 180 59.85 44.91 -12.97
C ASN A 180 58.39 45.40 -12.95
N CYS A 181 57.59 44.94 -13.93
CA CYS A 181 56.16 45.27 -14.04
C CYS A 181 55.36 44.93 -12.78
N THR A 182 55.61 43.77 -12.15
CA THR A 182 54.84 43.33 -10.97
C THR A 182 55.09 44.20 -9.74
N ALA A 183 56.29 44.75 -9.55
CA ALA A 183 56.57 45.74 -8.53
C ALA A 183 55.91 47.11 -8.83
N ALA A 184 55.73 47.46 -10.10
CA ALA A 184 55.00 48.67 -10.50
C ALA A 184 53.48 48.60 -10.27
N ALA A 185 52.92 47.42 -10.00
CA ALA A 185 51.49 47.21 -9.79
C ALA A 185 50.90 48.04 -8.62
N VAL A 186 51.73 48.42 -7.64
CA VAL A 186 51.32 49.24 -6.49
C VAL A 186 50.87 50.66 -6.88
N GLN A 187 51.28 51.16 -8.05
CA GLN A 187 50.83 52.44 -8.61
C GLN A 187 49.58 52.31 -9.50
N GLY A 188 48.97 51.11 -9.55
CA GLY A 188 47.73 50.85 -10.25
C GLY A 188 47.81 50.87 -11.79
N SER A 189 46.64 50.96 -12.42
CA SER A 189 46.46 50.90 -13.88
C SER A 189 47.18 52.03 -14.61
N THR A 190 47.10 53.26 -14.10
CA THR A 190 47.62 54.46 -14.76
C THR A 190 49.11 54.37 -15.02
N TYR A 191 49.90 53.98 -14.00
CA TYR A 191 51.35 53.83 -14.13
C TYR A 191 51.72 52.72 -15.11
N CYS A 192 51.02 51.59 -15.04
CA CYS A 192 51.23 50.46 -15.96
C CYS A 192 50.90 50.83 -17.42
N GLY A 193 49.89 51.68 -17.65
CA GLY A 193 49.46 52.13 -18.98
C GLY A 193 50.46 53.01 -19.73
N TYR A 194 51.44 53.61 -19.05
CA TYR A 194 52.54 54.32 -19.71
C TYR A 194 53.58 53.36 -20.31
N SER A 195 53.68 52.13 -19.81
CA SER A 195 54.63 51.10 -20.26
C SER A 195 54.10 50.33 -21.47
N GLN A 196 53.88 51.04 -22.59
CA GLN A 196 53.27 50.46 -23.79
C GLN A 196 54.13 49.41 -24.52
N SER A 197 55.39 49.21 -24.12
CA SER A 197 56.34 48.28 -24.74
C SER A 197 56.81 47.12 -23.85
N ALA A 198 56.69 47.22 -22.53
CA ALA A 198 57.20 46.21 -21.59
C ALA A 198 56.11 45.58 -20.72
N CYS A 199 55.14 46.37 -20.25
CA CYS A 199 54.09 45.92 -19.34
C CYS A 199 52.67 46.03 -19.92
N LYS A 200 51.70 45.41 -19.25
CA LYS A 200 50.25 45.60 -19.46
C LYS A 200 49.49 45.42 -18.15
N TRP A 201 48.36 46.10 -18.03
CA TRP A 201 47.50 46.03 -16.85
C TRP A 201 46.45 44.92 -16.97
N CYS A 202 46.52 43.95 -16.05
CA CYS A 202 45.57 42.85 -15.96
C CYS A 202 44.41 43.23 -15.02
N SER A 203 43.43 43.96 -15.56
CA SER A 203 42.32 44.57 -14.80
C SER A 203 41.52 43.60 -13.93
N ALA A 204 41.28 42.37 -14.41
CA ALA A 204 40.49 41.35 -13.71
C ALA A 204 41.09 40.87 -12.37
N ILE A 205 42.39 41.07 -12.16
CA ILE A 205 43.08 40.82 -10.87
C ILE A 205 43.79 42.05 -10.29
N GLY A 206 43.91 43.14 -11.06
CA GLY A 206 44.55 44.36 -10.59
C GLY A 206 46.06 44.22 -10.40
N ILE A 207 46.77 43.73 -11.41
CA ILE A 207 48.24 43.66 -11.39
C ILE A 207 48.82 44.17 -12.72
N CYS A 208 50.02 44.75 -12.66
CA CYS A 208 50.83 45.07 -13.82
C CYS A 208 51.77 43.88 -14.11
N GLN A 209 51.76 43.35 -15.34
CA GLN A 209 52.57 42.20 -15.75
C GLN A 209 53.34 42.50 -17.04
N ALA A 210 54.39 41.72 -17.33
CA ALA A 210 55.09 41.80 -18.61
C ALA A 210 54.15 41.44 -19.76
N GLN A 211 54.30 42.08 -20.92
CA GLN A 211 53.38 41.88 -22.06
C GLN A 211 53.36 40.43 -22.58
N SER A 212 54.45 39.68 -22.39
CA SER A 212 54.58 38.26 -22.74
C SER A 212 53.76 37.30 -21.87
N LEU A 213 53.24 37.73 -20.71
CA LEU A 213 52.44 36.89 -19.82
C LEU A 213 50.95 37.08 -20.08
N THR A 214 50.17 35.99 -20.14
CA THR A 214 48.70 36.09 -20.26
C THR A 214 48.09 36.53 -18.94
N CYS A 215 47.21 37.54 -18.97
CA CYS A 215 46.49 38.00 -17.80
C CYS A 215 45.50 36.95 -17.29
N TYR A 216 45.47 36.71 -15.97
CA TYR A 216 44.44 35.87 -15.35
C TYR A 216 43.06 36.53 -15.45
N ALA A 217 42.06 35.75 -15.88
CA ALA A 217 40.68 36.21 -16.04
C ALA A 217 39.92 36.42 -14.72
N SER A 218 40.44 35.92 -13.59
CA SER A 218 39.87 36.11 -12.25
C SER A 218 40.91 35.88 -11.15
N CYS A 219 40.61 36.35 -9.94
CA CYS A 219 41.45 36.08 -8.76
C CYS A 219 41.66 34.58 -8.56
N THR A 220 40.60 33.77 -8.66
CA THR A 220 40.64 32.32 -8.47
C THR A 220 41.63 31.65 -9.42
N ALA A 221 41.70 32.07 -10.69
CA ALA A 221 42.63 31.52 -11.67
C ALA A 221 44.11 31.79 -11.33
N SER A 222 44.41 32.89 -10.64
CA SER A 222 45.76 33.24 -10.21
C SER A 222 46.27 32.44 -9.00
N THR A 223 45.42 31.65 -8.34
CA THR A 223 45.77 30.82 -7.16
C THR A 223 46.96 29.88 -7.43
N THR A 224 47.13 29.41 -8.67
CA THR A 224 48.24 28.54 -9.10
C THR A 224 49.63 29.17 -8.90
N GLN A 225 49.72 30.49 -8.75
CA GLN A 225 50.96 31.23 -8.49
C GLN A 225 51.25 31.40 -6.98
N GLY A 226 50.37 30.90 -6.10
CA GLY A 226 50.55 30.91 -4.65
C GLY A 226 50.32 32.27 -3.98
N SER A 227 50.50 32.26 -2.66
CA SER A 227 50.19 33.40 -1.77
C SER A 227 50.92 34.69 -2.14
N GLY A 228 52.22 34.59 -2.46
CA GLY A 228 53.07 35.73 -2.79
C GLY A 228 52.61 36.49 -4.04
N PHE A 229 52.11 35.77 -5.06
CA PHE A 229 51.55 36.41 -6.25
C PHE A 229 50.28 37.21 -5.92
N CYS A 230 49.35 36.60 -5.18
CA CYS A 230 48.08 37.24 -4.88
C CYS A 230 48.23 38.42 -3.89
N ALA A 231 49.27 38.42 -3.03
CA ALA A 231 49.63 39.58 -2.22
C ALA A 231 50.09 40.81 -3.04
N LEU A 232 50.62 40.60 -4.26
CA LEU A 232 51.01 41.67 -5.19
C LEU A 232 49.83 42.24 -6.01
N THR A 233 48.63 41.66 -5.89
CA THR A 233 47.45 42.12 -6.62
C THR A 233 46.71 43.22 -5.84
N THR A 234 46.21 44.25 -6.55
CA THR A 234 45.35 45.26 -5.93
C THR A 234 43.93 44.72 -5.74
N SER A 235 43.38 43.94 -6.67
CA SER A 235 42.00 43.45 -6.62
C SER A 235 41.78 42.16 -5.83
N CYS A 236 42.81 41.36 -5.51
CA CYS A 236 42.64 40.07 -4.84
C CYS A 236 43.32 39.99 -3.45
N SER A 237 42.91 39.03 -2.63
CA SER A 237 43.53 38.65 -1.34
C SER A 237 43.74 37.14 -1.31
N TYR A 238 44.81 36.69 -0.64
CA TYR A 238 45.05 35.26 -0.39
C TYR A 238 44.38 34.80 0.90
N CYS A 239 43.45 33.87 0.77
CA CYS A 239 42.74 33.22 1.87
C CYS A 239 43.53 31.98 2.32
N SER A 240 44.47 32.17 3.25
CA SER A 240 45.39 31.14 3.73
C SER A 240 44.71 29.86 4.20
N THR A 241 43.56 29.96 4.87
CA THR A 241 42.79 28.84 5.43
C THR A 241 42.20 27.88 4.39
N VAL A 242 42.12 28.30 3.12
CA VAL A 242 41.61 27.49 1.99
C VAL A 242 42.56 27.49 0.78
N GLY A 243 43.76 28.08 0.90
CA GLY A 243 44.76 28.09 -0.15
C GLY A 243 44.33 28.76 -1.46
N LEU A 244 43.41 29.74 -1.40
CA LEU A 244 42.73 30.34 -2.56
C LEU A 244 42.98 31.85 -2.68
N CYS A 245 42.94 32.39 -3.89
CA CYS A 245 42.92 33.84 -4.13
C CYS A 245 41.51 34.34 -4.50
N GLN A 246 40.95 35.23 -3.68
CA GLN A 246 39.60 35.79 -3.84
C GLN A 246 39.63 37.30 -4.07
N ALA A 247 38.54 37.91 -4.54
CA ALA A 247 38.45 39.35 -4.71
C ALA A 247 38.41 40.08 -3.36
N LYS A 248 39.06 41.25 -3.24
CA LYS A 248 39.03 42.08 -2.01
C LYS A 248 37.63 42.64 -1.72
N THR A 249 36.86 42.94 -2.77
CA THR A 249 35.52 43.53 -2.68
C THR A 249 34.46 42.44 -2.78
N GLY A 250 33.66 42.27 -1.72
CA GLY A 250 32.49 41.38 -1.73
C GLY A 250 32.77 39.89 -1.49
N SER A 251 34.00 39.48 -1.17
CA SER A 251 34.32 38.11 -0.74
C SER A 251 34.96 38.08 0.64
N THR A 252 34.29 37.45 1.60
CA THR A 252 34.91 37.04 2.88
C THR A 252 35.64 35.72 2.67
N CYS A 253 36.92 35.67 3.06
CA CYS A 253 37.68 34.42 3.04
C CYS A 253 36.96 33.33 3.84
N TYR A 254 36.72 32.18 3.21
CA TYR A 254 36.16 31.01 3.89
C TYR A 254 37.08 30.58 5.03
N SER A 255 36.52 30.46 6.24
CA SER A 255 37.25 30.07 7.45
C SER A 255 37.60 28.58 7.51
N THR A 256 37.04 27.78 6.60
CA THR A 256 37.27 26.34 6.42
C THR A 256 36.96 25.95 4.96
N CYS A 257 37.25 24.71 4.57
CA CYS A 257 36.83 24.11 3.29
C CYS A 257 35.30 23.93 3.20
N GLN A 258 34.53 25.02 3.15
CA GLN A 258 33.05 25.03 3.12
C GLN A 258 32.45 25.51 1.78
N ALA A 259 33.24 25.58 0.70
CA ALA A 259 32.68 25.80 -0.62
C ALA A 259 31.78 24.60 -1.03
N THR A 260 30.60 24.91 -1.55
CA THR A 260 29.58 23.93 -1.95
C THR A 260 29.61 23.62 -3.45
N ASP A 261 30.32 24.42 -4.25
CA ASP A 261 30.52 24.18 -5.68
C ASP A 261 31.87 23.47 -5.95
N SER A 262 31.89 22.62 -6.98
CA SER A 262 33.08 21.85 -7.37
C SER A 262 34.23 22.70 -7.91
N THR A 263 33.95 23.89 -8.44
CA THR A 263 34.94 24.73 -9.14
C THR A 263 35.82 25.47 -8.14
N SER A 264 35.21 26.12 -7.15
CA SER A 264 35.92 26.70 -6.00
C SER A 264 36.70 25.63 -5.23
N CYS A 265 36.16 24.41 -5.17
CA CYS A 265 36.83 23.29 -4.52
C CYS A 265 38.09 22.82 -5.27
N ALA A 266 37.98 22.59 -6.57
CA ALA A 266 39.10 22.14 -7.41
C ALA A 266 40.20 23.19 -7.57
N ALA A 267 39.90 24.47 -7.35
CA ALA A 267 40.88 25.54 -7.30
C ALA A 267 41.66 25.63 -5.97
N SER A 268 41.21 24.94 -4.91
CA SER A 268 41.89 24.92 -3.62
C SER A 268 42.98 23.84 -3.58
N THR A 269 44.16 24.21 -3.07
CA THR A 269 45.24 23.27 -2.77
C THR A 269 45.08 22.53 -1.45
N LEU A 270 44.16 22.98 -0.58
CA LEU A 270 43.93 22.46 0.77
C LEU A 270 42.59 21.73 0.95
N CYS A 271 41.76 21.69 -0.09
CA CYS A 271 40.45 21.05 -0.04
C CYS A 271 40.33 19.93 -1.10
N ALA A 272 39.42 18.99 -0.87
CA ALA A 272 39.01 17.97 -1.84
C ALA A 272 37.48 17.96 -1.96
N TYR A 273 36.96 17.81 -3.18
CA TYR A 273 35.51 17.83 -3.44
C TYR A 273 34.88 16.44 -3.24
N CYS A 274 34.02 16.31 -2.24
CA CYS A 274 33.27 15.11 -1.97
C CYS A 274 31.98 15.10 -2.81
N SER A 275 32.10 14.68 -4.08
CA SER A 275 31.02 14.72 -5.09
C SER A 275 29.69 14.10 -4.62
N VAL A 276 29.74 13.02 -3.84
CA VAL A 276 28.57 12.34 -3.26
C VAL A 276 27.71 13.29 -2.41
N MET A 277 28.34 14.20 -1.66
CA MET A 277 27.67 15.18 -0.80
C MET A 277 27.57 16.57 -1.45
N GLY A 278 28.42 16.88 -2.42
CA GLY A 278 28.50 18.21 -3.02
C GLY A 278 28.98 19.27 -2.03
N ILE A 279 30.08 18.96 -1.34
CA ILE A 279 30.84 19.87 -0.47
C ILE A 279 32.35 19.64 -0.63
N CYS A 280 33.15 20.64 -0.27
CA CYS A 280 34.55 20.41 0.08
C CYS A 280 34.71 19.72 1.46
N ARG A 281 35.83 19.03 1.63
CA ARG A 281 36.47 18.78 2.93
C ARG A 281 37.95 19.16 2.87
N ALA A 282 38.62 19.28 4.01
CA ALA A 282 40.07 19.47 4.04
C ALA A 282 40.79 18.25 3.46
N GLN A 283 41.86 18.48 2.68
CA GLN A 283 42.65 17.42 2.05
C GLN A 283 43.23 16.49 3.12
N GLY A 284 43.07 15.17 2.94
CA GLY A 284 43.36 14.15 3.96
C GLY A 284 42.16 13.74 4.82
N SER A 285 41.06 14.51 4.83
CA SER A 285 39.78 14.00 5.34
C SER A 285 39.16 13.03 4.33
N SER A 286 38.66 11.88 4.78
CA SER A 286 37.91 10.99 3.92
C SER A 286 36.56 11.61 3.51
N CYS A 287 36.23 11.48 2.22
CA CYS A 287 34.88 11.75 1.74
C CYS A 287 33.95 10.59 2.12
N TYR A 288 32.71 10.92 2.51
CA TYR A 288 31.68 9.91 2.75
C TYR A 288 31.22 9.27 1.44
N THR A 289 31.07 7.95 1.45
CA THR A 289 30.64 7.14 0.30
C THR A 289 29.13 7.24 0.02
N SER A 290 28.35 7.75 0.97
CA SER A 290 26.91 8.03 0.86
C SER A 290 26.52 9.20 1.77
N CYS A 291 25.35 9.80 1.55
CA CYS A 291 24.78 10.76 2.50
C CYS A 291 24.57 10.11 3.88
N GLN A 292 24.09 8.86 3.90
CA GLN A 292 23.80 8.11 5.12
C GLN A 292 25.05 7.94 5.99
N ALA A 293 26.23 7.71 5.39
CA ALA A 293 27.48 7.60 6.12
C ALA A 293 27.91 8.92 6.81
N ALA A 294 27.49 10.08 6.30
CA ALA A 294 27.76 11.38 6.93
C ALA A 294 26.88 11.66 8.17
N THR A 295 25.92 10.79 8.49
CA THR A 295 25.00 10.95 9.63
C THR A 295 25.71 11.06 10.98
N THR A 296 26.90 10.47 11.13
CA THR A 296 27.68 10.53 12.38
C THR A 296 28.17 11.94 12.74
N GLU A 297 28.28 12.83 11.76
CA GLU A 297 28.66 14.24 11.94
C GLU A 297 27.44 15.14 12.26
N GLY A 298 26.23 14.55 12.28
CA GLY A 298 25.00 15.20 12.74
C GLY A 298 24.38 16.22 11.79
N THR A 299 23.55 17.09 12.38
CA THR A 299 22.62 17.97 11.65
C THR A 299 23.35 19.04 10.82
N THR A 300 24.45 19.58 11.35
CA THR A 300 25.21 20.70 10.79
C THR A 300 25.88 20.33 9.49
N LEU A 301 26.64 19.23 9.45
CA LEU A 301 27.31 18.80 8.22
C LEU A 301 26.29 18.45 7.13
N CYS A 302 25.23 17.71 7.48
CA CYS A 302 24.23 17.33 6.48
C CYS A 302 23.48 18.54 5.89
N SER A 303 23.15 19.53 6.74
CA SER A 303 22.42 20.74 6.30
C SER A 303 23.29 21.73 5.53
N SER A 304 24.62 21.61 5.56
CA SER A 304 25.54 22.42 4.75
C SER A 304 25.85 21.82 3.37
N THR A 305 25.18 20.73 2.99
CA THR A 305 25.43 20.04 1.71
C THR A 305 24.42 20.41 0.63
N SER A 306 24.81 20.26 -0.63
CA SER A 306 23.90 20.42 -1.78
C SER A 306 23.17 19.11 -2.11
N ASN A 307 23.89 17.97 -2.06
CA ASN A 307 23.34 16.67 -2.46
C ASN A 307 22.68 15.88 -1.33
N CYS A 308 22.78 16.32 -0.07
CA CYS A 308 22.09 15.70 1.07
C CYS A 308 21.25 16.71 1.88
N LYS A 309 20.33 16.20 2.70
CA LYS A 309 19.53 16.95 3.66
C LYS A 309 19.27 16.14 4.93
N TRP A 310 19.10 16.84 6.06
CA TRP A 310 18.85 16.20 7.34
C TRP A 310 17.38 15.82 7.52
N CYS A 311 17.11 14.55 7.79
CA CYS A 311 15.78 14.03 8.03
C CYS A 311 15.56 13.84 9.55
N SER A 312 15.08 14.89 10.20
CA SER A 312 14.99 15.01 11.66
C SER A 312 14.12 13.96 12.37
N ALA A 313 13.11 13.40 11.70
CA ALA A 313 12.22 12.40 12.30
C ALA A 313 12.91 11.05 12.60
N ILE A 314 14.03 10.75 11.92
CA ILE A 314 14.81 9.51 12.08
C ILE A 314 16.30 9.77 12.32
N SER A 315 16.69 11.04 12.54
CA SER A 315 18.06 11.49 12.72
C SER A 315 19.06 10.86 11.73
N VAL A 316 18.77 10.98 10.43
CA VAL A 316 19.63 10.50 9.34
C VAL A 316 19.90 11.60 8.30
N CYS A 317 21.07 11.53 7.66
CA CYS A 317 21.39 12.32 6.49
C CYS A 317 21.02 11.54 5.21
N GLN A 318 20.18 12.11 4.35
CA GLN A 318 19.62 11.43 3.17
C GLN A 318 19.82 12.29 1.92
N ALA A 319 19.88 11.69 0.73
CA ALA A 319 20.05 12.42 -0.53
C ALA A 319 18.90 13.44 -0.75
N SER A 320 19.24 14.65 -1.19
CA SER A 320 18.30 15.77 -1.37
C SER A 320 17.13 15.45 -2.29
N SER A 321 17.34 14.56 -3.26
CA SER A 321 16.35 14.07 -4.23
C SER A 321 15.30 13.11 -3.65
N LEU A 322 15.56 12.47 -2.51
CA LEU A 322 14.63 11.54 -1.86
C LEU A 322 13.75 12.29 -0.85
N ALA A 323 12.50 11.85 -0.65
CA ALA A 323 11.68 12.36 0.46
C ALA A 323 12.26 11.87 1.81
N CYS A 324 12.23 12.72 2.83
CA CYS A 324 12.56 12.30 4.20
C CYS A 324 11.44 11.41 4.74
N PHE A 325 11.82 10.29 5.36
CA PHE A 325 10.88 9.43 6.08
C PHE A 325 10.32 10.14 7.32
N THR A 326 9.04 9.93 7.60
CA THR A 326 8.30 10.56 8.72
C THR A 326 8.38 9.78 10.03
N SER A 327 8.86 8.53 10.00
CA SER A 327 9.04 7.66 11.17
C SER A 327 10.11 6.61 10.89
N CYS A 328 10.62 5.95 11.94
CA CYS A 328 11.48 4.76 11.76
C CYS A 328 10.75 3.66 10.97
N SER A 329 9.47 3.40 11.25
CA SER A 329 8.70 2.35 10.57
C SER A 329 8.61 2.56 9.06
N ALA A 330 8.41 3.80 8.59
CA ALA A 330 8.25 4.14 7.18
C ALA A 330 9.48 3.85 6.30
N THR A 331 10.67 3.73 6.89
CA THR A 331 11.90 3.38 6.16
C THR A 331 11.86 1.93 5.63
N THR A 332 11.33 1.02 6.45
CA THR A 332 11.33 -0.44 6.26
C THR A 332 10.77 -0.88 4.91
N ALA A 333 9.72 -0.22 4.43
CA ALA A 333 9.03 -0.60 3.19
C ALA A 333 9.83 -0.28 1.91
N THR A 334 10.99 0.39 2.01
CA THR A 334 11.71 0.93 0.84
C THR A 334 13.23 0.85 0.91
N GLN A 335 13.82 0.45 2.05
CA GLN A 335 15.27 0.40 2.27
C GLN A 335 15.68 -0.89 2.98
N ASP A 336 16.96 -1.26 2.85
CA ASP A 336 17.51 -2.45 3.52
C ASP A 336 17.84 -2.21 5.01
N SER A 337 18.31 -3.26 5.67
CA SER A 337 18.71 -3.23 7.09
C SER A 337 19.89 -2.30 7.38
N THR A 338 20.70 -1.92 6.38
CA THR A 338 21.83 -1.00 6.59
C THR A 338 21.34 0.42 6.81
N PHE A 339 20.29 0.86 6.11
CA PHE A 339 19.72 2.21 6.26
C PHE A 339 19.34 2.50 7.72
N CYS A 340 18.68 1.55 8.37
CA CYS A 340 18.23 1.72 9.76
C CYS A 340 19.36 1.62 10.79
N ASN A 341 20.52 1.07 10.43
CA ASN A 341 21.73 1.11 11.25
C ASN A 341 22.45 2.48 11.17
N PHE A 342 22.16 3.31 10.16
CA PHE A 342 22.65 4.70 10.09
C PHE A 342 21.75 5.70 10.82
N ALA A 343 20.45 5.41 10.96
CA ALA A 343 19.47 6.30 11.58
C ALA A 343 19.61 6.33 13.12
N GLN A 344 20.15 7.42 13.68
CA GLN A 344 20.58 7.44 15.10
C GLN A 344 19.46 7.20 16.13
N THR A 345 18.20 7.39 15.74
CA THR A 345 17.03 7.17 16.61
C THR A 345 16.29 5.86 16.34
N CYS A 346 16.78 5.04 15.40
CA CYS A 346 16.13 3.79 15.00
C CYS A 346 17.02 2.55 15.22
N THR A 347 16.38 1.40 15.48
CA THR A 347 16.99 0.07 15.60
C THR A 347 16.34 -0.88 14.60
N TYR A 348 17.13 -1.71 13.93
CA TYR A 348 16.62 -2.73 13.02
C TYR A 348 16.27 -4.03 13.78
N CYS A 349 14.99 -4.31 13.92
CA CYS A 349 14.45 -5.50 14.58
C CYS A 349 14.50 -6.71 13.64
N THR A 350 15.67 -7.36 13.54
CA THR A 350 15.95 -8.47 12.61
C THR A 350 14.89 -9.59 12.60
N ALA A 351 14.38 -9.98 13.77
CA ALA A 351 13.40 -11.07 13.91
C ALA A 351 12.03 -10.79 13.27
N ILE A 352 11.72 -9.51 13.00
CA ILE A 352 10.52 -9.09 12.26
C ILE A 352 10.84 -8.13 11.10
N GLN A 353 12.11 -8.07 10.67
CA GLN A 353 12.61 -7.23 9.58
C GLN A 353 12.02 -5.81 9.54
N LEU A 354 11.91 -5.16 10.71
CA LEU A 354 11.25 -3.86 10.89
C LEU A 354 12.20 -2.84 11.52
N CYS A 355 12.15 -1.58 11.07
CA CYS A 355 12.84 -0.49 11.74
C CYS A 355 11.93 0.17 12.79
N GLN A 356 12.31 0.13 14.07
CA GLN A 356 11.58 0.78 15.18
C GLN A 356 12.42 1.89 15.81
N SER A 357 11.81 2.75 16.61
CA SER A 357 12.55 3.74 17.42
C SER A 357 13.34 3.08 18.55
N ASN A 358 14.47 3.67 18.96
CA ASN A 358 15.33 3.14 20.03
C ASN A 358 14.66 3.14 21.43
N SER A 359 13.52 3.81 21.59
CA SER A 359 12.64 3.75 22.75
C SER A 359 11.70 2.53 22.77
N SER A 360 11.67 1.74 21.69
CA SER A 360 10.79 0.59 21.50
C SER A 360 11.59 -0.70 21.57
N THR A 361 11.14 -1.65 22.39
CA THR A 361 11.75 -2.99 22.45
C THR A 361 11.36 -3.80 21.23
N CYS A 362 12.34 -4.20 20.42
CA CYS A 362 12.11 -5.04 19.23
C CYS A 362 11.33 -6.32 19.55
N TYR A 363 10.29 -6.59 18.76
CA TYR A 363 9.53 -7.83 18.85
C TYR A 363 10.38 -9.04 18.44
N ALA A 364 10.50 -10.03 19.32
CA ALA A 364 11.34 -11.21 19.12
C ALA A 364 10.76 -12.23 18.12
N THR A 365 9.48 -12.11 17.75
CA THR A 365 8.79 -12.91 16.73
C THR A 365 7.67 -12.08 16.11
N CYS A 366 7.15 -12.47 14.93
CA CYS A 366 5.93 -11.87 14.39
C CYS A 366 4.79 -11.94 15.42
N GLN A 367 4.59 -13.09 16.09
CA GLN A 367 3.47 -13.24 17.03
C GLN A 367 3.57 -12.28 18.24
N ALA A 368 4.78 -11.91 18.68
CA ALA A 368 4.97 -10.89 19.70
C ALA A 368 4.54 -9.48 19.23
N ALA A 369 4.64 -9.18 17.93
CA ALA A 369 4.18 -7.93 17.32
C ALA A 369 2.65 -7.84 17.18
N SER A 370 1.87 -8.85 17.60
CA SER A 370 0.39 -8.84 17.53
C SER A 370 -0.26 -7.70 18.34
N VAL A 371 0.48 -7.10 19.28
CA VAL A 371 0.02 -5.95 20.08
C VAL A 371 0.10 -4.61 19.32
N ASP A 372 0.80 -4.56 18.19
CA ASP A 372 0.85 -3.40 17.28
C ASP A 372 0.67 -3.88 15.83
N SER A 373 -0.57 -3.83 15.36
CA SER A 373 -0.93 -4.15 13.97
C SER A 373 -0.17 -3.29 12.95
N THR A 374 0.19 -2.05 13.31
CA THR A 374 0.88 -1.11 12.41
C THR A 374 2.34 -1.53 12.21
N ALA A 375 3.03 -1.87 13.30
CA ALA A 375 4.37 -2.47 13.23
C ALA A 375 4.34 -3.80 12.45
N CYS A 376 3.30 -4.61 12.65
CA CYS A 376 3.15 -5.87 11.94
C CYS A 376 2.93 -5.70 10.42
N ASP A 377 2.03 -4.80 9.99
CA ASP A 377 1.74 -4.57 8.57
C ASP A 377 2.85 -3.76 7.85
N THR A 378 3.74 -3.10 8.60
CA THR A 378 4.93 -2.43 8.04
C THR A 378 6.17 -3.35 7.98
N SER A 379 6.06 -4.59 8.47
CA SER A 379 7.12 -5.60 8.43
C SER A 379 7.28 -6.18 7.02
N LEU A 380 8.52 -6.52 6.63
CA LEU A 380 8.77 -7.31 5.42
C LEU A 380 8.53 -8.82 5.66
N SER A 381 8.83 -9.31 6.86
CA SER A 381 8.74 -10.72 7.23
C SER A 381 7.42 -11.11 7.92
N CYS A 382 6.57 -10.16 8.28
CA CYS A 382 5.29 -10.35 8.95
C CYS A 382 4.13 -9.62 8.23
N LYS A 383 2.89 -9.95 8.60
CA LYS A 383 1.64 -9.29 8.18
C LYS A 383 0.53 -9.51 9.22
N TYR A 384 -0.38 -8.56 9.38
CA TYR A 384 -1.42 -8.63 10.39
C TYR A 384 -2.68 -9.33 9.87
N CYS A 385 -3.03 -10.48 10.45
CA CYS A 385 -4.24 -11.20 10.09
C CYS A 385 -5.42 -10.64 10.89
N SER A 386 -5.96 -9.49 10.45
CA SER A 386 -6.96 -8.68 11.17
C SER A 386 -8.20 -9.45 11.66
N ILE A 387 -8.70 -10.43 10.90
CA ILE A 387 -9.81 -11.30 11.30
C ILE A 387 -9.49 -12.09 12.58
N LEU A 388 -8.25 -12.54 12.72
CA LEU A 388 -7.77 -13.30 13.87
C LEU A 388 -7.30 -12.36 15.00
N GLY A 389 -6.79 -11.19 14.66
CA GLY A 389 -6.11 -10.32 15.63
C GLY A 389 -4.78 -10.93 16.06
N VAL A 390 -3.95 -11.32 15.09
CA VAL A 390 -2.62 -11.87 15.31
C VAL A 390 -1.69 -11.50 14.17
N CYS A 391 -0.44 -11.18 14.50
CA CYS A 391 0.62 -10.93 13.55
C CYS A 391 1.30 -12.26 13.17
N ARG A 392 1.35 -12.55 11.86
CA ARG A 392 1.92 -13.81 11.33
C ARG A 392 3.08 -13.53 10.39
N ALA A 393 3.90 -14.53 10.08
CA ALA A 393 4.92 -14.42 9.04
C ALA A 393 4.28 -14.17 7.65
N SER A 394 4.96 -13.42 6.78
CA SER A 394 4.45 -13.03 5.45
C SER A 394 4.07 -14.24 4.56
N ALA A 395 4.75 -15.37 4.73
CA ALA A 395 4.46 -16.62 4.02
C ALA A 395 3.29 -17.43 4.61
N ALA A 396 2.84 -17.15 5.84
CA ALA A 396 1.77 -17.89 6.51
C ALA A 396 0.36 -17.44 6.03
N THR A 397 -0.65 -18.29 6.21
CA THR A 397 -2.03 -17.99 5.78
C THR A 397 -2.72 -17.03 6.76
N CYS A 398 -3.27 -15.92 6.27
CA CYS A 398 -4.29 -15.18 7.02
C CYS A 398 -5.66 -15.79 6.73
N TYR A 399 -6.22 -16.49 7.71
CA TYR A 399 -7.53 -17.12 7.58
C TYR A 399 -8.65 -16.07 7.54
N THR A 400 -9.66 -16.32 6.70
CA THR A 400 -10.84 -15.45 6.51
C THR A 400 -11.88 -15.58 7.64
N SER A 401 -11.68 -16.50 8.58
CA SER A 401 -12.47 -16.66 9.80
C SER A 401 -11.65 -17.36 10.89
N CYS A 402 -12.01 -17.16 12.16
CA CYS A 402 -11.50 -17.99 13.26
C CYS A 402 -11.74 -19.48 12.99
N THR A 403 -12.93 -19.83 12.49
CA THR A 403 -13.35 -21.21 12.21
C THR A 403 -12.38 -21.93 11.26
N ALA A 404 -11.89 -21.27 10.22
CA ALA A 404 -10.91 -21.84 9.28
C ALA A 404 -9.50 -22.00 9.90
N ALA A 405 -9.13 -21.17 10.88
CA ALA A 405 -7.87 -21.27 11.61
C ALA A 405 -7.78 -22.51 12.52
N THR A 406 -8.88 -23.24 12.72
CA THR A 406 -8.91 -24.55 13.41
C THR A 406 -7.92 -25.56 12.81
N THR A 407 -7.58 -25.42 11.52
CA THR A 407 -6.58 -26.25 10.84
C THR A 407 -5.16 -26.17 11.43
N GLU A 408 -4.85 -25.13 12.21
CA GLU A 408 -3.60 -25.02 13.00
C GLU A 408 -3.79 -25.28 14.51
N GLY A 409 -5.00 -25.68 14.91
CA GLY A 409 -5.32 -26.13 16.27
C GLY A 409 -5.22 -25.06 17.36
N THR A 410 -4.86 -25.53 18.57
CA THR A 410 -4.78 -24.74 19.80
C THR A 410 -3.78 -23.59 19.71
N THR A 411 -2.58 -23.85 19.19
CA THR A 411 -1.41 -22.96 19.30
C THR A 411 -1.61 -21.65 18.56
N LEU A 412 -2.20 -21.69 17.35
CA LEU A 412 -2.58 -20.45 16.66
C LEU A 412 -3.72 -19.78 17.42
N CYS A 413 -4.84 -20.47 17.63
CA CYS A 413 -6.09 -19.86 18.07
C CYS A 413 -6.01 -19.19 19.45
N SER A 414 -5.39 -19.86 20.44
CA SER A 414 -5.20 -19.32 21.79
C SER A 414 -4.16 -18.19 21.86
N GLY A 415 -3.40 -17.96 20.77
CA GLY A 415 -2.41 -16.90 20.65
C GLY A 415 -2.90 -15.71 19.80
N THR A 416 -4.21 -15.47 19.74
CA THR A 416 -4.85 -14.38 18.98
C THR A 416 -5.77 -13.53 19.87
N SER A 417 -6.09 -12.29 19.49
CA SER A 417 -7.00 -11.43 20.25
C SER A 417 -8.48 -11.62 19.91
N ASN A 418 -8.80 -12.02 18.67
CA ASN A 418 -10.18 -12.04 18.16
C ASN A 418 -10.77 -13.45 18.13
N CYS A 419 -9.96 -14.50 18.35
CA CYS A 419 -10.40 -15.88 18.42
C CYS A 419 -10.04 -16.57 19.75
N GLN A 420 -10.79 -17.61 20.10
CA GLN A 420 -10.59 -18.47 21.27
C GLN A 420 -10.73 -19.95 20.89
N TRP A 421 -9.93 -20.81 21.53
CA TRP A 421 -9.98 -22.26 21.30
C TRP A 421 -11.04 -22.92 22.18
N CYS A 422 -12.08 -23.45 21.54
CA CYS A 422 -13.18 -24.15 22.19
C CYS A 422 -12.86 -25.64 22.34
N SER A 423 -12.11 -25.98 23.39
CA SER A 423 -11.58 -27.33 23.65
C SER A 423 -12.63 -28.44 23.68
N ALA A 424 -13.84 -28.17 24.17
CA ALA A 424 -14.93 -29.15 24.25
C ALA A 424 -15.41 -29.68 22.89
N ILE A 425 -15.13 -28.95 21.81
CA ILE A 425 -15.47 -29.31 20.41
C ILE A 425 -14.29 -29.06 19.45
N SER A 426 -13.06 -28.99 19.97
CA SER A 426 -11.81 -28.78 19.23
C SER A 426 -11.91 -27.88 17.99
N VAL A 427 -12.40 -26.65 18.18
CA VAL A 427 -12.57 -25.67 17.10
C VAL A 427 -12.19 -24.26 17.56
N CYS A 428 -11.71 -23.44 16.63
CA CYS A 428 -11.41 -22.04 16.87
C CYS A 428 -12.64 -21.16 16.57
N GLN A 429 -13.07 -20.32 17.52
CA GLN A 429 -14.25 -19.44 17.38
C GLN A 429 -13.91 -17.98 17.66
N PRO A 430 -14.71 -17.00 17.19
CA PRO A 430 -14.58 -15.61 17.62
C PRO A 430 -14.72 -15.46 19.15
N THR A 431 -13.96 -14.56 19.78
CA THR A 431 -14.09 -14.24 21.21
C THR A 431 -15.45 -13.64 21.58
N THR A 432 -16.21 -13.15 20.58
CA THR A 432 -17.59 -12.67 20.72
C THR A 432 -18.65 -13.77 20.79
N ILE A 433 -18.28 -15.05 20.55
CA ILE A 433 -19.17 -16.20 20.61
C ILE A 433 -18.69 -17.14 21.71
N SER A 434 -19.51 -17.36 22.74
CA SER A 434 -19.21 -18.30 23.81
C SER A 434 -19.08 -19.72 23.28
N CYS A 435 -17.98 -20.40 23.60
CA CYS A 435 -17.71 -21.77 23.20
C CYS A 435 -18.86 -22.74 23.54
N TYR A 436 -19.29 -23.53 22.55
CA TYR A 436 -20.28 -24.58 22.78
C TYR A 436 -19.70 -25.69 23.69
N PRO A 437 -20.43 -26.11 24.75
CA PRO A 437 -19.93 -27.09 25.71
C PRO A 437 -19.94 -28.55 25.21
N THR A 438 -20.62 -28.83 24.08
CA THR A 438 -20.70 -30.15 23.45
C THR A 438 -20.90 -30.00 21.95
N CYS A 439 -20.63 -31.05 21.16
CA CYS A 439 -20.97 -31.07 19.73
C CYS A 439 -22.47 -30.78 19.51
N LEU A 440 -23.36 -31.38 20.30
CA LEU A 440 -24.80 -31.18 20.16
C LEU A 440 -25.22 -29.72 20.35
N ALA A 441 -24.58 -28.98 21.27
CA ALA A 441 -24.84 -27.55 21.44
C ALA A 441 -24.38 -26.69 20.24
N ALA A 442 -23.42 -27.18 19.45
CA ALA A 442 -22.98 -26.54 18.20
C ALA A 442 -23.93 -26.78 17.02
N ALA A 443 -25.01 -27.56 17.17
CA ALA A 443 -25.99 -27.85 16.11
C ALA A 443 -26.64 -26.59 15.48
N VAL A 444 -26.63 -25.46 16.20
CA VAL A 444 -27.10 -24.15 15.71
C VAL A 444 -26.20 -23.53 14.62
N ASN A 445 -24.98 -24.04 14.41
CA ASN A 445 -24.01 -23.51 13.45
C ASN A 445 -23.23 -24.65 12.77
N SER A 446 -23.70 -25.09 11.60
CA SER A 446 -23.08 -26.19 10.85
C SER A 446 -21.62 -25.91 10.51
N THR A 447 -21.27 -24.69 10.10
CA THR A 447 -19.89 -24.30 9.74
C THR A 447 -18.90 -24.47 10.90
N VAL A 448 -19.36 -24.30 12.14
CA VAL A 448 -18.54 -24.59 13.33
C VAL A 448 -18.40 -26.10 13.55
N CYS A 449 -19.43 -26.87 13.26
CA CYS A 449 -19.39 -28.33 13.35
C CYS A 449 -18.47 -28.95 12.27
N ASP A 450 -18.59 -28.52 11.03
CA ASP A 450 -17.82 -28.99 9.87
C ASP A 450 -16.31 -28.73 10.01
N ALA A 451 -15.93 -27.66 10.73
CA ALA A 451 -14.55 -27.33 11.00
C ALA A 451 -13.97 -27.98 12.27
N SER A 452 -14.79 -28.64 13.09
CA SER A 452 -14.36 -29.30 14.32
C SER A 452 -13.54 -30.55 14.01
N THR A 453 -12.44 -30.76 14.75
CA THR A 453 -11.67 -32.01 14.67
C THR A 453 -12.20 -33.14 15.56
N THR A 454 -13.28 -32.89 16.32
CA THR A 454 -13.92 -33.90 17.20
C THR A 454 -15.41 -34.08 16.95
N CYS A 455 -16.05 -33.19 16.18
CA CYS A 455 -17.45 -33.27 15.77
C CYS A 455 -17.61 -33.49 14.25
N GLN A 456 -18.82 -33.86 13.83
CA GLN A 456 -19.25 -33.97 12.43
C GLN A 456 -20.71 -33.53 12.26
N TRP A 457 -21.03 -32.92 11.12
CA TRP A 457 -22.37 -32.43 10.80
C TRP A 457 -23.26 -33.53 10.20
N CYS A 458 -24.32 -33.88 10.91
CA CYS A 458 -25.31 -34.85 10.50
C CYS A 458 -26.44 -34.18 9.72
N SER A 459 -26.17 -33.88 8.45
CA SER A 459 -27.07 -33.16 7.54
C SER A 459 -28.48 -33.77 7.39
N GLY A 460 -28.64 -35.08 7.59
CA GLY A 460 -29.94 -35.77 7.59
C GLY A 460 -30.89 -35.36 8.72
N ILE A 461 -30.35 -34.83 9.82
CA ILE A 461 -31.10 -34.36 11.00
C ILE A 461 -30.79 -32.93 11.41
N GLY A 462 -29.91 -32.23 10.69
CA GLY A 462 -29.49 -30.87 11.03
C GLY A 462 -28.88 -30.78 12.44
N SER A 463 -28.02 -31.72 12.83
CA SER A 463 -27.36 -31.71 14.14
C SER A 463 -25.86 -31.94 14.04
N CYS A 464 -25.16 -31.59 15.11
CA CYS A 464 -23.72 -31.78 15.25
C CYS A 464 -23.46 -32.88 16.28
N GLN A 465 -22.72 -33.92 15.92
CA GLN A 465 -22.40 -35.07 16.78
C GLN A 465 -20.90 -35.27 16.90
N ALA A 466 -20.44 -36.04 17.89
CA ALA A 466 -19.02 -36.43 17.95
C ALA A 466 -18.67 -37.36 16.77
N GLN A 467 -17.43 -37.29 16.26
CA GLN A 467 -16.97 -38.15 15.16
C GLN A 467 -17.00 -39.66 15.49
N THR A 468 -17.00 -39.99 16.79
CA THR A 468 -17.14 -41.37 17.30
C THR A 468 -18.58 -41.92 17.24
N LEU A 469 -19.57 -41.09 16.89
CA LEU A 469 -20.97 -41.47 16.78
C LEU A 469 -21.44 -41.38 15.33
N SER A 470 -22.05 -42.45 14.81
CA SER A 470 -22.61 -42.48 13.46
C SER A 470 -23.77 -41.50 13.31
N CYS A 471 -23.74 -40.66 12.26
CA CYS A 471 -24.84 -39.76 11.95
C CYS A 471 -26.14 -40.51 11.59
N TYR A 472 -27.26 -40.08 12.19
CA TYR A 472 -28.59 -40.47 11.74
C TYR A 472 -28.86 -39.84 10.37
N SER A 473 -29.29 -40.65 9.40
CA SER A 473 -29.57 -40.20 8.03
C SER A 473 -30.88 -39.41 7.89
N TRP A 474 -31.75 -39.43 8.91
CA TRP A 474 -33.06 -38.76 8.93
C TRP A 474 -33.68 -38.79 10.35
N CYS A 475 -34.65 -37.90 10.61
CA CYS A 475 -35.12 -37.60 11.97
C CYS A 475 -35.66 -38.81 12.78
N PRO A 476 -36.68 -39.57 12.35
CA PRO A 476 -37.18 -40.74 13.10
C PRO A 476 -36.14 -41.74 13.60
N ALA A 477 -35.02 -41.95 12.89
CA ALA A 477 -33.96 -42.85 13.34
C ALA A 477 -33.28 -42.38 14.64
N ALA A 478 -33.32 -41.08 14.94
CA ALA A 478 -32.79 -40.50 16.18
C ALA A 478 -33.74 -40.60 17.38
N THR A 479 -34.95 -41.16 17.23
CA THR A 479 -35.99 -41.23 18.28
C THR A 479 -35.50 -41.90 19.57
N SER A 480 -34.59 -42.86 19.48
CA SER A 480 -33.96 -43.54 20.63
C SER A 480 -33.14 -42.62 21.53
N GLN A 481 -32.76 -41.42 21.06
CA GLN A 481 -32.08 -40.39 21.86
C GLN A 481 -33.05 -39.51 22.67
N GLY A 482 -34.36 -39.66 22.45
CA GLY A 482 -35.41 -38.96 23.19
C GLY A 482 -35.63 -37.50 22.81
N SER A 483 -36.57 -36.87 23.52
CA SER A 483 -37.10 -35.53 23.22
C SER A 483 -36.07 -34.41 23.30
N SER A 484 -35.14 -34.48 24.26
CA SER A 484 -34.08 -33.48 24.45
C SER A 484 -33.09 -33.44 23.28
N PHE A 485 -32.69 -34.61 22.76
CA PHE A 485 -31.83 -34.68 21.57
C PHE A 485 -32.56 -34.10 20.35
N CYS A 486 -33.79 -34.54 20.08
CA CYS A 486 -34.57 -34.06 18.94
C CYS A 486 -34.78 -32.53 18.97
N THR A 487 -35.10 -31.97 20.14
CA THR A 487 -35.30 -30.52 20.34
C THR A 487 -33.99 -29.72 20.25
N ALA A 488 -32.83 -30.37 20.41
CA ALA A 488 -31.51 -29.75 20.22
C ALA A 488 -31.00 -29.84 18.76
N THR A 489 -31.70 -30.53 17.87
CA THR A 489 -31.40 -30.50 16.43
C THR A 489 -32.02 -29.28 15.76
N ARG A 490 -31.46 -28.84 14.63
CA ARG A 490 -32.01 -27.73 13.83
C ARG A 490 -33.16 -28.16 12.92
N ASP A 491 -33.10 -29.40 12.40
CA ASP A 491 -34.02 -29.85 11.35
C ASP A 491 -35.05 -30.89 11.84
N CYS A 492 -35.04 -31.28 13.13
CA CYS A 492 -36.04 -32.16 13.74
C CYS A 492 -36.74 -31.53 14.96
N THR A 493 -37.92 -32.05 15.29
CA THR A 493 -38.74 -31.71 16.46
C THR A 493 -39.27 -32.99 17.14
N TRP A 494 -39.62 -32.91 18.43
CA TRP A 494 -40.20 -34.02 19.16
C TRP A 494 -41.74 -33.98 19.13
N CYS A 495 -42.35 -34.98 18.51
CA CYS A 495 -43.80 -35.12 18.43
C CYS A 495 -44.31 -36.01 19.57
N ALA A 496 -44.53 -35.39 20.74
CA ALA A 496 -44.91 -36.08 21.98
C ALA A 496 -46.18 -36.95 21.87
N GLY A 497 -47.15 -36.56 21.03
CA GLY A 497 -48.39 -37.32 20.82
C GLY A 497 -48.21 -38.71 20.19
N ILE A 498 -47.02 -39.01 19.67
CA ILE A 498 -46.61 -40.34 19.18
C ILE A 498 -45.16 -40.68 19.56
N ASN A 499 -44.57 -39.97 20.54
CA ASN A 499 -43.17 -40.09 20.99
C ASN A 499 -42.17 -40.47 19.88
N ILE A 500 -42.04 -39.57 18.89
CA ILE A 500 -41.10 -39.73 17.78
C ILE A 500 -40.41 -38.40 17.42
N CYS A 501 -39.18 -38.51 16.90
CA CYS A 501 -38.48 -37.43 16.24
C CYS A 501 -39.06 -37.25 14.81
N GLN A 502 -39.54 -36.06 14.43
CA GLN A 502 -39.96 -35.77 13.04
C GLN A 502 -39.19 -34.58 12.47
N ARG A 503 -39.13 -34.47 11.13
CA ARG A 503 -38.46 -33.34 10.46
C ARG A 503 -39.31 -32.08 10.56
N ILE A 504 -38.68 -30.92 10.82
CA ILE A 504 -39.30 -29.60 10.73
C ILE A 504 -39.48 -29.23 9.24
N ASN A 505 -40.46 -29.87 8.60
CA ASN A 505 -41.01 -29.45 7.32
C ASN A 505 -42.28 -28.63 7.57
N ALA A 506 -42.40 -27.46 6.97
CA ALA A 506 -43.57 -26.57 7.15
C ALA A 506 -44.92 -27.15 6.68
N SER A 507 -44.94 -28.35 6.11
CA SER A 507 -46.11 -29.03 5.55
C SER A 507 -46.61 -30.25 6.35
N LEU A 508 -45.89 -30.71 7.39
CA LEU A 508 -46.36 -31.78 8.28
C LEU A 508 -46.29 -31.32 9.75
N PRO A 509 -47.42 -30.99 10.38
CA PRO A 509 -47.46 -30.79 11.83
C PRO A 509 -47.26 -32.13 12.55
N CYS A 510 -46.70 -32.08 13.76
CA CYS A 510 -46.58 -33.25 14.63
C CYS A 510 -47.94 -33.93 14.82
N TYR A 511 -48.01 -35.24 14.55
CA TYR A 511 -49.20 -36.03 14.84
C TYR A 511 -49.47 -36.07 16.35
N GLY A 512 -50.62 -35.55 16.78
CA GLY A 512 -51.03 -35.52 18.19
C GLY A 512 -51.51 -36.87 18.75
N SER A 513 -51.61 -37.90 17.92
CA SER A 513 -52.01 -39.27 18.29
C SER A 513 -51.59 -40.26 17.19
N CYS A 514 -51.52 -41.56 17.52
CA CYS A 514 -51.18 -42.60 16.56
C CYS A 514 -52.13 -42.59 15.35
N VAL A 515 -53.45 -42.49 15.55
CA VAL A 515 -54.43 -42.53 14.45
C VAL A 515 -54.18 -41.44 13.40
N MET A 516 -53.80 -40.22 13.82
CA MET A 516 -53.43 -39.15 12.88
C MET A 516 -52.14 -39.43 12.10
N ALA A 517 -51.22 -40.24 12.64
CA ALA A 517 -50.01 -40.69 11.95
C ALA A 517 -50.28 -41.74 10.85
N THR A 518 -51.53 -42.15 10.65
CA THR A 518 -51.89 -43.15 9.61
C THR A 518 -51.51 -42.73 8.20
N ALA A 519 -51.47 -41.43 7.91
CA ALA A 519 -50.99 -40.89 6.63
C ALA A 519 -49.51 -41.21 6.33
N ASN A 520 -48.74 -41.70 7.30
CA ASN A 520 -47.34 -42.08 7.14
C ASN A 520 -47.01 -43.36 7.95
N SER A 521 -47.20 -44.51 7.32
CA SER A 521 -46.91 -45.84 7.89
C SER A 521 -45.45 -46.00 8.37
N THR A 522 -44.50 -45.34 7.72
CA THR A 522 -43.08 -45.35 8.10
C THR A 522 -42.85 -44.62 9.42
N SER A 523 -43.43 -43.43 9.59
CA SER A 523 -43.43 -42.70 10.87
C SER A 523 -44.15 -43.49 11.96
N CYS A 524 -45.30 -44.11 11.65
CA CYS A 524 -46.00 -44.95 12.60
C CYS A 524 -45.13 -46.12 13.11
N SER A 525 -44.46 -46.82 12.20
CA SER A 525 -43.66 -48.03 12.50
C SER A 525 -42.41 -47.77 13.34
N GLN A 526 -42.03 -46.50 13.54
CA GLN A 526 -40.81 -46.08 14.25
C GLN A 526 -41.07 -45.23 15.49
N SER A 527 -42.34 -44.95 15.78
CA SER A 527 -42.76 -44.46 17.09
C SER A 527 -42.36 -45.45 18.18
N THR A 528 -42.00 -44.97 19.38
CA THR A 528 -41.87 -45.84 20.55
C THR A 528 -43.22 -46.40 20.99
N ASP A 529 -44.32 -45.69 20.69
CA ASP A 529 -45.64 -45.87 21.28
C ASP A 529 -46.67 -46.41 20.30
N CYS A 530 -46.46 -46.27 18.99
CA CYS A 530 -47.41 -46.69 17.94
C CYS A 530 -46.97 -47.93 17.14
N ALA A 531 -47.93 -48.69 16.63
CA ALA A 531 -47.74 -49.81 15.71
C ALA A 531 -48.54 -49.60 14.41
N TRP A 532 -47.94 -49.98 13.27
CA TRP A 532 -48.62 -49.97 11.98
C TRP A 532 -49.43 -51.27 11.78
N CYS A 533 -50.75 -51.17 11.89
CA CYS A 533 -51.66 -52.28 11.68
C CYS A 533 -51.87 -52.52 10.18
N SER A 534 -50.93 -53.22 9.56
CA SER A 534 -50.82 -53.42 8.10
C SER A 534 -52.05 -54.06 7.43
N ALA A 535 -52.87 -54.81 8.17
CA ALA A 535 -54.09 -55.43 7.66
C ALA A 535 -55.16 -54.39 7.26
N ILE A 536 -55.51 -53.49 8.19
CA ILE A 536 -56.46 -52.39 7.96
C ILE A 536 -55.79 -51.07 7.50
N GLY A 537 -54.46 -51.00 7.53
CA GLY A 537 -53.70 -49.83 7.09
C GLY A 537 -53.94 -48.60 7.97
N VAL A 538 -53.89 -48.79 9.29
CA VAL A 538 -54.03 -47.72 10.28
C VAL A 538 -52.87 -47.74 11.28
N CYS A 539 -52.60 -46.61 11.90
CA CYS A 539 -51.63 -46.49 12.99
C CYS A 539 -52.35 -46.51 14.35
N ARG A 540 -51.98 -47.45 15.23
CA ARG A 540 -52.54 -47.66 16.57
C ARG A 540 -51.48 -47.48 17.66
N LEU A 541 -51.85 -47.43 18.94
CA LEU A 541 -50.91 -47.60 20.05
C LEU A 541 -50.42 -49.06 20.13
N LYS A 542 -49.17 -49.30 20.54
CA LYS A 542 -48.60 -50.65 20.74
C LYS A 542 -49.27 -51.46 21.85
N ALA A 543 -49.94 -50.78 22.77
CA ALA A 543 -50.75 -51.41 23.81
C ALA A 543 -52.13 -51.90 23.30
N GLU A 544 -52.51 -51.52 22.07
CA GLU A 544 -53.77 -51.92 21.46
C GLU A 544 -53.56 -53.07 20.45
N THR A 545 -54.53 -53.97 20.35
CA THR A 545 -54.49 -55.04 19.36
C THR A 545 -54.87 -54.51 17.97
N CYS A 546 -54.03 -54.81 16.97
CA CYS A 546 -54.36 -54.57 15.56
C CYS A 546 -55.52 -55.45 15.09
N TYR A 547 -56.55 -54.86 14.49
CA TYR A 547 -57.61 -55.62 13.83
C TYR A 547 -57.10 -56.36 12.60
N ALA A 548 -57.52 -57.63 12.46
CA ALA A 548 -57.13 -58.48 11.34
C ALA A 548 -57.87 -58.15 10.02
N THR A 549 -59.04 -57.51 10.09
CA THR A 549 -59.88 -57.17 8.93
C THR A 549 -60.64 -55.85 9.17
N CYS A 550 -61.07 -55.17 8.10
CA CYS A 550 -61.88 -53.95 8.22
C CYS A 550 -63.19 -54.18 8.99
N PRO A 551 -64.00 -55.23 8.76
CA PRO A 551 -65.24 -55.44 9.51
C PRO A 551 -65.02 -55.55 11.02
N ALA A 552 -63.92 -56.17 11.47
CA ALA A 552 -63.59 -56.29 12.88
C ALA A 552 -63.31 -54.92 13.55
N SER A 553 -62.89 -53.91 12.79
CA SER A 553 -62.61 -52.56 13.32
C SER A 553 -63.85 -51.64 13.36
N THR A 554 -65.02 -52.14 12.97
CA THR A 554 -66.32 -51.41 13.03
C THR A 554 -66.67 -50.93 14.45
N VAL A 555 -66.17 -51.60 15.50
CA VAL A 555 -66.44 -51.25 16.90
C VAL A 555 -65.88 -49.87 17.31
N GLU A 556 -64.93 -49.31 16.55
CA GLU A 556 -64.43 -47.93 16.71
C GLU A 556 -65.10 -46.92 15.75
N GLY A 557 -66.08 -47.38 14.98
CA GLY A 557 -66.97 -46.56 14.15
C GLY A 557 -66.25 -45.74 13.08
N THR A 558 -66.83 -44.56 12.80
CA THR A 558 -66.30 -43.57 11.85
C THR A 558 -64.89 -43.09 12.22
N THR A 559 -64.59 -42.93 13.51
CA THR A 559 -63.35 -42.32 14.01
C THR A 559 -62.11 -43.06 13.53
N LEU A 560 -62.12 -44.40 13.61
CA LEU A 560 -61.01 -45.19 13.07
C LEU A 560 -61.16 -45.36 11.56
N CYS A 561 -62.33 -45.80 11.09
CA CYS A 561 -62.51 -46.29 9.71
C CYS A 561 -62.36 -45.22 8.63
N SER A 562 -62.70 -43.96 8.93
CA SER A 562 -62.47 -42.83 8.01
C SER A 562 -61.00 -42.36 7.96
N ASN A 563 -60.15 -42.79 8.90
CA ASN A 563 -58.73 -42.42 8.96
C ASN A 563 -57.80 -43.52 8.39
N THR A 564 -58.30 -44.71 8.07
CA THR A 564 -57.47 -45.81 7.55
C THR A 564 -57.11 -45.64 6.07
N THR A 565 -56.07 -46.34 5.61
CA THR A 565 -55.67 -46.38 4.19
C THR A 565 -56.26 -47.56 3.40
N LYS A 566 -56.76 -48.62 4.06
CA LYS A 566 -57.30 -49.83 3.39
C LYS A 566 -58.78 -50.09 3.66
N CYS A 567 -59.41 -49.33 4.56
CA CYS A 567 -60.82 -49.43 4.88
C CYS A 567 -61.53 -48.11 4.60
N MET A 568 -62.86 -48.17 4.56
CA MET A 568 -63.76 -47.02 4.54
C MET A 568 -64.94 -47.27 5.48
N TRP A 569 -65.53 -46.19 5.99
CA TRP A 569 -66.78 -46.28 6.72
C TRP A 569 -67.98 -46.25 5.76
N CYS A 570 -68.82 -47.27 5.80
CA CYS A 570 -70.08 -47.31 5.07
C CYS A 570 -71.24 -46.91 6.01
N PRO A 571 -71.91 -45.76 5.81
CA PRO A 571 -72.86 -45.20 6.77
C PRO A 571 -74.24 -45.87 6.73
N THR A 572 -74.93 -45.90 7.87
CA THR A 572 -76.27 -46.48 8.05
C THR A 572 -77.37 -45.86 7.17
N SER A 573 -77.13 -44.67 6.61
CA SER A 573 -78.06 -43.99 5.70
C SER A 573 -78.09 -44.55 4.27
N THR A 574 -77.07 -45.33 3.87
CA THR A 574 -76.96 -45.91 2.51
C THR A 574 -76.49 -47.37 2.51
N SER A 575 -76.23 -47.94 3.70
CA SER A 575 -75.61 -49.26 3.87
C SER A 575 -75.85 -49.79 5.29
N ILE A 576 -75.31 -50.97 5.61
CA ILE A 576 -75.50 -51.61 6.93
C ILE A 576 -74.66 -51.05 8.09
N GLY A 577 -73.99 -49.89 7.95
CA GLY A 577 -73.32 -49.22 9.07
C GLY A 577 -72.07 -49.95 9.58
N VAL A 578 -71.13 -50.26 8.68
CA VAL A 578 -69.93 -51.06 8.99
C VAL A 578 -68.68 -50.55 8.29
N CYS A 579 -67.53 -50.99 8.78
CA CYS A 579 -66.22 -50.73 8.19
C CYS A 579 -65.89 -51.78 7.11
N GLN A 580 -65.60 -51.34 5.89
CA GLN A 580 -65.41 -52.20 4.70
C GLN A 580 -64.07 -51.89 4.04
N SER A 581 -63.59 -52.70 3.08
CA SER A 581 -62.35 -52.36 2.37
C SER A 581 -62.56 -51.16 1.43
N SER A 582 -61.59 -50.26 1.32
CA SER A 582 -61.66 -49.08 0.45
C SER A 582 -61.71 -49.40 -1.05
N SER A 583 -61.47 -50.66 -1.45
CA SER A 583 -61.66 -51.16 -2.82
C SER A 583 -62.95 -51.96 -3.03
N SER A 584 -63.84 -52.04 -2.03
CA SER A 584 -65.13 -52.73 -2.11
C SER A 584 -66.29 -51.74 -2.31
N THR A 585 -67.50 -52.23 -2.61
CA THR A 585 -68.72 -51.39 -2.63
C THR A 585 -69.54 -51.64 -1.37
N CYS A 586 -69.99 -50.57 -0.71
CA CYS A 586 -70.74 -50.66 0.54
C CYS A 586 -71.96 -51.60 0.45
N TRP A 587 -72.01 -52.67 1.26
CA TRP A 587 -73.20 -53.53 1.34
C TRP A 587 -74.47 -52.73 1.72
N THR A 588 -75.40 -52.62 0.78
CA THR A 588 -76.65 -51.85 0.90
C THR A 588 -77.71 -52.53 1.78
N SER A 589 -77.55 -53.82 2.09
CA SER A 589 -78.47 -54.60 2.94
C SER A 589 -77.75 -55.76 3.63
N CYS A 590 -78.35 -56.25 4.72
CA CYS A 590 -77.87 -57.42 5.45
C CYS A 590 -77.79 -58.65 4.54
N VAL A 591 -78.81 -58.87 3.69
CA VAL A 591 -78.84 -59.98 2.73
C VAL A 591 -77.65 -59.92 1.77
N ALA A 592 -77.31 -58.74 1.25
CA ALA A 592 -76.15 -58.57 0.36
C ALA A 592 -74.82 -58.92 1.04
N ALA A 593 -74.65 -58.59 2.32
CA ALA A 593 -73.46 -58.96 3.10
C ALA A 593 -73.33 -60.47 3.35
N SER A 594 -74.41 -61.26 3.23
CA SER A 594 -74.36 -62.73 3.33
C SER A 594 -73.53 -63.37 2.22
N ASN A 595 -73.36 -62.70 1.08
CA ASN A 595 -72.59 -63.21 -0.06
C ASN A 595 -71.08 -62.92 0.05
N ASP A 596 -70.65 -62.15 1.04
CA ASP A 596 -69.24 -61.86 1.25
C ASP A 596 -68.53 -62.97 2.05
N ALA A 597 -67.25 -63.22 1.74
CA ALA A 597 -66.46 -64.23 2.45
C ALA A 597 -66.26 -63.90 3.95
N ALA A 598 -66.36 -62.63 4.34
CA ALA A 598 -66.36 -62.17 5.73
C ALA A 598 -67.79 -61.94 6.29
N GLY A 599 -68.85 -62.36 5.60
CA GLY A 599 -70.25 -62.03 5.90
C GLY A 599 -70.66 -62.25 7.37
N SER A 600 -70.19 -63.32 8.01
CA SER A 600 -70.44 -63.55 9.45
C SER A 600 -69.79 -62.48 10.34
N SER A 601 -68.53 -62.14 10.09
CA SER A 601 -67.83 -61.07 10.81
C SER A 601 -68.45 -59.69 10.54
N VAL A 602 -68.86 -59.43 9.31
CA VAL A 602 -69.56 -58.20 8.89
C VAL A 602 -70.87 -58.03 9.65
N CYS A 603 -71.66 -59.09 9.73
CA CYS A 603 -73.02 -59.01 10.28
C CYS A 603 -73.09 -59.15 11.79
N ASN A 604 -72.06 -59.68 12.44
CA ASN A 604 -71.87 -59.56 13.88
C ASN A 604 -71.26 -58.20 14.28
N ALA A 605 -70.68 -57.46 13.34
CA ALA A 605 -70.13 -56.12 13.56
C ALA A 605 -71.13 -54.98 13.26
N SER A 606 -72.15 -55.23 12.41
CA SER A 606 -73.23 -54.28 12.14
C SER A 606 -74.21 -54.18 13.30
N ALA A 607 -74.52 -52.97 13.76
CA ALA A 607 -75.64 -52.73 14.67
C ALA A 607 -77.03 -52.97 14.01
N SER A 608 -77.10 -52.88 12.68
CA SER A 608 -78.32 -53.00 11.88
C SER A 608 -78.65 -54.43 11.46
N CYS A 609 -77.69 -55.36 11.56
CA CYS A 609 -77.85 -56.76 11.15
C CYS A 609 -77.55 -57.74 12.30
N LYS A 610 -77.72 -59.04 12.02
CA LYS A 610 -77.19 -60.15 12.81
C LYS A 610 -76.94 -61.37 11.94
N TRP A 611 -76.01 -62.25 12.36
CA TRP A 611 -75.78 -63.54 11.72
C TRP A 611 -76.74 -64.61 12.26
N CYS A 612 -77.29 -65.43 11.36
CA CYS A 612 -78.18 -66.54 11.68
C CYS A 612 -77.49 -67.89 11.44
N SER A 613 -77.97 -68.95 12.10
CA SER A 613 -77.35 -70.29 12.08
C SER A 613 -77.27 -70.94 10.69
N LEU A 614 -78.21 -70.64 9.79
CA LEU A 614 -78.19 -71.04 8.37
C LEU A 614 -77.17 -70.25 7.51
N GLN A 615 -76.15 -69.65 8.13
CA GLN A 615 -75.05 -68.92 7.48
C GLN A 615 -75.51 -67.74 6.61
N TYR A 616 -76.45 -66.95 7.12
CA TYR A 616 -76.91 -65.73 6.44
C TYR A 616 -77.09 -64.57 7.41
N CYS A 617 -77.23 -63.38 6.83
CA CYS A 617 -77.32 -62.12 7.53
C CYS A 617 -78.69 -61.47 7.31
N THR A 618 -79.38 -61.15 8.40
CA THR A 618 -80.69 -60.48 8.39
C THR A 618 -80.67 -59.21 9.22
N VAL A 619 -81.73 -58.41 9.10
CA VAL A 619 -81.91 -57.19 9.90
C VAL A 619 -82.02 -57.55 11.38
N ASN A 620 -81.42 -56.76 12.27
CA ASN A 620 -81.25 -57.14 13.68
C ASN A 620 -82.60 -57.40 14.40
N ASN A 621 -83.68 -56.74 13.98
CA ASN A 621 -85.04 -56.94 14.47
C ASN A 621 -85.85 -58.06 13.79
N SER A 622 -85.42 -58.60 12.65
CA SER A 622 -86.08 -59.75 11.98
C SER A 622 -85.80 -61.06 12.72
N THR A 623 -86.65 -62.07 12.56
CA THR A 623 -86.41 -63.41 13.11
C THR A 623 -85.30 -64.13 12.33
N CYS A 624 -84.44 -64.89 13.02
CA CYS A 624 -83.56 -65.86 12.35
C CYS A 624 -84.36 -67.14 12.06
N HIS A 625 -84.44 -67.51 10.79
CA HIS A 625 -85.04 -68.77 10.34
C HIS A 625 -84.11 -69.93 10.67
N SER A 626 -84.67 -71.00 11.22
CA SER A 626 -83.98 -72.26 11.51
C SER A 626 -84.16 -73.33 10.43
N ASP A 627 -85.08 -73.10 9.50
CA ASP A 627 -85.39 -73.97 8.36
C ASP A 627 -85.54 -73.12 7.09
N CYS A 628 -85.41 -73.75 5.92
CA CYS A 628 -85.51 -73.11 4.62
C CYS A 628 -86.94 -72.65 4.31
N ASP A 629 -87.92 -73.46 4.68
CA ASP A 629 -89.33 -73.32 4.29
C ASP A 629 -90.00 -72.05 4.84
N THR A 630 -89.45 -71.45 5.90
CA THR A 630 -89.93 -70.16 6.46
C THR A 630 -89.27 -68.92 5.86
N ILE A 631 -88.15 -69.07 5.14
CA ILE A 631 -87.32 -67.95 4.65
C ILE A 631 -88.08 -67.09 3.63
N ALA A 632 -88.74 -67.73 2.66
CA ALA A 632 -89.29 -67.03 1.49
C ALA A 632 -90.47 -66.11 1.81
N ALA A 633 -91.22 -66.39 2.88
CA ALA A 633 -92.34 -65.56 3.32
C ALA A 633 -91.88 -64.24 3.98
N ASP A 634 -90.65 -64.18 4.49
CA ASP A 634 -90.04 -63.01 5.12
C ASP A 634 -89.20 -62.21 4.10
N ASN A 635 -88.25 -62.87 3.43
CA ASN A 635 -87.52 -62.26 2.32
C ASN A 635 -86.96 -63.31 1.33
N PRO A 636 -87.48 -63.41 0.10
CA PRO A 636 -87.05 -64.41 -0.88
C PRO A 636 -85.59 -64.26 -1.33
N ALA A 637 -84.99 -63.07 -1.22
CA ALA A 637 -83.59 -62.85 -1.57
C ALA A 637 -82.63 -63.58 -0.61
N ILE A 638 -83.06 -63.90 0.62
CA ILE A 638 -82.26 -64.70 1.56
C ILE A 638 -82.02 -66.10 0.99
N CYS A 639 -83.01 -66.73 0.36
CA CYS A 639 -82.85 -68.07 -0.21
C CYS A 639 -81.80 -68.13 -1.36
N GLN A 640 -81.47 -66.97 -1.92
CA GLN A 640 -80.56 -66.86 -3.06
C GLN A 640 -79.10 -66.63 -2.62
N VAL A 641 -78.80 -66.38 -1.34
CA VAL A 641 -77.43 -66.10 -0.89
C VAL A 641 -76.55 -67.36 -0.92
N THR A 642 -75.32 -67.22 -1.40
CA THR A 642 -74.42 -68.34 -1.70
C THR A 642 -74.20 -69.31 -0.54
N PRO A 643 -74.03 -68.88 0.74
CA PRO A 643 -73.85 -69.82 1.85
C PRO A 643 -75.11 -70.59 2.27
N ILE A 644 -76.31 -70.15 1.86
CA ILE A 644 -77.57 -70.88 2.06
C ILE A 644 -77.75 -71.97 1.00
N GLN A 645 -77.29 -71.74 -0.23
CA GLN A 645 -77.51 -72.66 -1.36
C GLN A 645 -77.04 -74.12 -1.14
N PRO A 646 -76.07 -74.46 -0.27
CA PRO A 646 -75.80 -75.85 0.11
C PRO A 646 -76.95 -76.53 0.88
N ALA A 647 -77.72 -75.78 1.68
CA ALA A 647 -78.79 -76.29 2.54
C ALA A 647 -80.18 -76.12 1.92
N CYS A 648 -80.45 -74.99 1.26
CA CYS A 648 -81.76 -74.67 0.67
C CYS A 648 -81.73 -74.59 -0.87
N ASN A 649 -82.90 -74.69 -1.49
CA ASN A 649 -83.13 -74.49 -2.92
C ASN A 649 -84.20 -73.41 -3.14
N TRP A 650 -83.92 -72.45 -4.02
CA TRP A 650 -84.90 -71.44 -4.44
C TRP A 650 -85.74 -71.95 -5.62
N CYS A 651 -87.05 -72.07 -5.42
CA CYS A 651 -88.00 -72.53 -6.43
C CYS A 651 -88.77 -71.37 -7.04
N GLN A 652 -88.19 -70.78 -8.09
CA GLN A 652 -88.72 -69.59 -8.78
C GLN A 652 -90.19 -69.74 -9.26
N ALA A 653 -90.64 -70.94 -9.61
CA ALA A 653 -92.01 -71.20 -10.07
C ALA A 653 -93.09 -70.95 -9.00
N VAL A 654 -92.73 -70.99 -7.70
CA VAL A 654 -93.64 -70.80 -6.55
C VAL A 654 -93.15 -69.69 -5.61
N PHE A 655 -92.09 -68.95 -6.00
CA PHE A 655 -91.42 -67.93 -5.19
C PHE A 655 -91.10 -68.39 -3.75
N SER A 656 -90.77 -69.68 -3.58
CA SER A 656 -90.54 -70.29 -2.27
C SER A 656 -89.15 -70.92 -2.14
N CYS A 657 -88.71 -71.10 -0.90
CA CYS A 657 -87.45 -71.71 -0.52
C CYS A 657 -87.75 -73.05 0.14
N TYR A 658 -86.99 -74.10 -0.17
CA TYR A 658 -87.17 -75.42 0.43
C TYR A 658 -85.86 -76.04 0.87
N SER A 659 -85.89 -76.85 1.93
CA SER A 659 -84.70 -77.60 2.36
C SER A 659 -84.32 -78.68 1.35
N LYS A 660 -83.03 -78.75 0.99
CA LYS A 660 -82.48 -79.82 0.14
C LYS A 660 -82.56 -81.20 0.79
N SER A 661 -82.68 -81.29 2.10
CA SER A 661 -82.87 -82.57 2.81
C SER A 661 -84.31 -83.09 2.78
N SER A 662 -85.29 -82.26 2.42
CA SER A 662 -86.71 -82.66 2.36
C SER A 662 -87.06 -83.53 1.15
N GLY A 663 -86.18 -83.58 0.14
CA GLY A 663 -86.44 -84.27 -1.14
C GLY A 663 -87.44 -83.55 -2.06
N ILE A 664 -87.95 -82.37 -1.67
CA ILE A 664 -88.87 -81.58 -2.49
C ILE A 664 -88.15 -81.05 -3.74
N VAL A 665 -88.49 -81.62 -4.90
CA VAL A 665 -88.10 -81.09 -6.20
C VAL A 665 -88.98 -79.87 -6.49
N CYS A 666 -88.37 -78.75 -6.89
CA CYS A 666 -89.13 -77.56 -7.30
C CYS A 666 -90.17 -77.94 -8.37
N PRO A 667 -91.46 -77.59 -8.19
CA PRO A 667 -92.48 -77.89 -9.19
C PRO A 667 -92.10 -77.20 -10.50
N SER A 668 -92.03 -77.97 -11.60
CA SER A 668 -91.71 -77.41 -12.91
C SER A 668 -92.78 -76.40 -13.33
N SER A 669 -92.38 -75.34 -14.03
CA SER A 669 -93.22 -74.20 -14.42
C SER A 669 -94.23 -74.51 -15.55
N THR A 670 -94.79 -75.72 -15.54
CA THR A 670 -95.59 -76.32 -16.61
C THR A 670 -97.11 -76.17 -16.40
N LEU A 671 -97.56 -75.72 -15.23
CA LEU A 671 -98.93 -75.22 -15.06
C LEU A 671 -98.97 -73.73 -15.42
N ARG A 672 -99.46 -73.44 -16.62
CA ARG A 672 -100.09 -72.15 -16.91
C ARG A 672 -101.57 -72.23 -16.51
N MET A 673 -102.07 -71.17 -15.88
CA MET A 673 -103.45 -70.72 -15.99
C MET A 673 -103.43 -69.38 -16.72
#